data_AF-A0A820TET0-F1
#
_entry.id   AF-A0A820TET0-F1
#
_cell.length_a   1.000
_cell.length_b   1.000
_cell.length_c   1.000
_cell.angle_alpha   90.00
_cell.angle_beta   90.00
_cell.angle_gamma   90.00
#
_symmetry.space_group_name_H-M   'P 1'
#
loop_
_entity.id
_entity.type
_entity.pdbx_description
1 polymer ?
#
loop_
_entity_poly.entity_id
_entity_poly.type
_entity_poly.pdbx_seq_one_letter_code
_entity_poly.pdbx_strand_id
1 'polypeptide(L)'
;AKSIILPEEYYPDGRFNHNQQIHERLNFLNCFDRFFKSVNAQLNKLQQKRRSIRLMNDEDLVGIEYLWKLILNASDEVADRGIQLMREIYTNISPQLKTDVKRIHESFISDCFERLRPVYDSVKLMYSHQDSKQAYQHKLNSLIRILIVVREYLAECDNSYHKERSFLPMSRAFRGRSMILIIRVNTGQNRTDDFEHGFHSNDTWGHIRRFIHNRYKSSYGIIELYRNNEIIYSTDDNKTLGQTDDRDRISVTARWVQHQSHGGSSGESSSSESEMNNNNNNSLTSSHHNRSLDYIDMNAETSLPSVILSQNHEYYQFLIDIADLACKEGNTRLRDTARQILDLIPLDLYSTKTLNSCFTLLTTNNEQPSAEECLNRLNNFYFNVSPSQMLYNLKATLINFLPAHIHQICLQNNNNVEGLHVRFLNAGGLSCLLNILSEKHYTDQCDISTRKSIYFIVLYLLKRLLIIIAIYQLRLTNSNNPSPFNESLEQILNITPTIPLPIMNVVGEQQHVSMSVEQKIAATLIAHRADYPILKNSLLQYNHIRELIRLIWCLASDPKQNSFEINLKNDFIVIHQSFKQDNFNSNDTFIINDDNEEDDESQLACREGLELLSISLALVPSSVENLLKENFFEYFFIDLILYCPYQIIRHTSSEQIFLLTSRCSQGQCENLIQFFLQKQFQLLNKSSDNFKNYSLQSSDFFLLLCRLLSYAYSRSISPPNIYQQLNDEISYLKQITLPVDDHLLRGHINIAKELLQFKTSERKRYYGIDQLLIQQIIEQYLFPASTLLYNFRLLRRKRLSKQSINNNDNSINNNDDEDNELDLLKEPPVAICQTPMSTLAAFDLLVVLGTNCIENLKLIDKYITDLFYTVPDSSLNEWDFAPLVGPRPNRGFVGLKNGGATCYMNS
;
A
#
# COMPACT_ATOMS: atom_id res chain seq x y z
N ALA A 1 -12.19 -35.80 23.85
CA ALA A 1 -13.03 -34.64 23.51
C ALA A 1 -13.37 -33.88 24.79
N LYS A 2 -12.59 -32.84 25.14
CA LYS A 2 -12.99 -31.88 26.18
C LYS A 2 -13.79 -30.81 25.45
N SER A 3 -15.09 -30.75 25.74
CA SER A 3 -16.00 -29.74 25.20
C SER A 3 -15.47 -28.35 25.55
N ILE A 4 -15.34 -27.51 24.53
CA ILE A 4 -15.09 -26.08 24.67
C ILE A 4 -16.33 -25.50 25.35
N ILE A 5 -16.20 -25.13 26.63
CA ILE A 5 -17.30 -24.54 27.41
C ILE A 5 -17.37 -23.06 27.03
N LEU A 6 -18.53 -22.64 26.53
CA LEU A 6 -18.79 -21.24 26.17
C LEU A 6 -18.78 -20.38 27.46
N PRO A 7 -18.21 -19.15 27.43
CA PRO A 7 -18.10 -18.28 28.60
C PRO A 7 -19.44 -17.92 29.27
N GLU A 8 -20.56 -18.16 28.58
CA GLU A 8 -21.92 -17.93 29.05
C GLU A 8 -22.39 -18.97 30.09
N GLU A 9 -21.72 -20.13 30.19
CA GLU A 9 -22.20 -21.27 30.98
C GLU A 9 -21.37 -21.60 32.23
N TYR A 10 -20.28 -20.88 32.53
CA TYR A 10 -19.41 -21.19 33.68
C TYR A 10 -19.80 -20.44 34.96
N TYR A 11 -20.27 -21.19 35.97
CA TYR A 11 -20.51 -20.71 37.34
C TYR A 11 -19.64 -21.48 38.33
N PRO A 12 -18.51 -20.92 38.82
CA PRO A 12 -17.71 -21.64 39.81
C PRO A 12 -18.28 -21.57 41.23
N ASP A 13 -19.14 -20.60 41.58
CA ASP A 13 -19.61 -20.40 42.98
C ASP A 13 -21.08 -19.95 43.14
N GLY A 14 -21.91 -20.00 42.08
CA GLY A 14 -23.34 -19.72 42.20
C GLY A 14 -23.72 -18.28 42.60
N ARG A 15 -22.84 -17.28 42.42
CA ARG A 15 -23.17 -15.85 42.61
C ARG A 15 -22.64 -15.00 41.46
N PHE A 16 -23.58 -14.32 40.79
CA PHE A 16 -23.48 -13.23 39.80
C PHE A 16 -22.66 -13.47 38.52
N ASN A 17 -23.34 -13.26 37.38
CA ASN A 17 -22.84 -13.36 36.01
C ASN A 17 -21.70 -12.36 35.74
N HIS A 18 -20.63 -12.79 35.06
CA HIS A 18 -19.48 -11.96 34.71
C HIS A 18 -19.89 -10.71 33.89
N ASN A 19 -20.80 -10.86 32.92
CA ASN A 19 -21.35 -9.76 32.14
C ASN A 19 -22.19 -8.79 32.98
N GLN A 20 -22.84 -9.30 34.03
CA GLN A 20 -23.62 -8.48 34.96
C GLN A 20 -22.70 -7.68 35.91
N GLN A 21 -21.60 -8.27 36.37
CA GLN A 21 -20.55 -7.54 37.12
C GLN A 21 -19.88 -6.47 36.25
N ILE A 22 -19.61 -6.77 34.97
CA ILE A 22 -19.11 -5.78 34.01
C ILE A 22 -20.12 -4.63 33.87
N HIS A 23 -21.39 -4.94 33.60
CA HIS A 23 -22.44 -3.91 33.51
C HIS A 23 -22.61 -3.07 34.79
N GLU A 24 -22.55 -3.67 35.97
CA GLU A 24 -22.61 -2.93 37.24
C GLU A 24 -21.40 -2.02 37.45
N ARG A 25 -20.19 -2.46 37.07
CA ARG A 25 -18.97 -1.62 37.09
C ARG A 25 -19.05 -0.47 36.09
N LEU A 26 -19.60 -0.70 34.90
CA LEU A 26 -19.82 0.32 33.88
C LEU A 26 -20.89 1.34 34.33
N ASN A 27 -21.91 0.90 35.07
CA ASN A 27 -22.91 1.79 35.69
C ASN A 27 -22.31 2.62 36.83
N PHE A 28 -21.47 2.03 37.69
CA PHE A 28 -20.74 2.77 38.72
C PHE A 28 -19.87 3.86 38.11
N LEU A 29 -19.20 3.61 36.99
CA LEU A 29 -18.38 4.63 36.34
C LEU A 29 -19.20 5.73 35.67
N ASN A 30 -20.36 5.42 35.09
CA ASN A 30 -21.29 6.46 34.62
C ASN A 30 -21.78 7.33 35.79
N CYS A 31 -21.96 6.74 36.98
CA CYS A 31 -22.24 7.49 38.20
C CYS A 31 -21.04 8.32 38.65
N PHE A 32 -19.82 7.78 38.62
CA PHE A 32 -18.60 8.51 38.96
C PHE A 32 -18.36 9.69 38.01
N ASP A 33 -18.46 9.50 36.69
CA ASP A 33 -18.32 10.57 35.70
C ASP A 33 -19.34 11.69 35.95
N ARG A 34 -20.63 11.33 36.07
CA ARG A 34 -21.69 12.30 36.38
C ARG A 34 -21.46 13.01 37.71
N PHE A 35 -21.04 12.28 38.75
CA PHE A 35 -20.75 12.83 40.07
C PHE A 35 -19.55 13.79 40.02
N PHE A 36 -18.42 13.35 39.48
CA PHE A 36 -17.21 14.14 39.29
C PHE A 36 -17.50 15.43 38.52
N LYS A 37 -18.20 15.31 37.39
CA LYS A 37 -18.62 16.46 36.57
C LYS A 37 -19.54 17.39 37.37
N SER A 38 -20.51 16.86 38.12
CA SER A 38 -21.47 17.64 38.90
C SER A 38 -20.84 18.41 40.05
N VAL A 39 -19.95 17.78 40.83
CA VAL A 39 -19.25 18.41 41.97
C VAL A 39 -18.38 19.56 41.47
N ASN A 40 -17.57 19.32 40.43
CA ASN A 40 -16.71 20.36 39.89
C ASN A 40 -17.50 21.47 39.18
N ALA A 41 -18.70 21.20 38.66
CA ALA A 41 -19.58 22.27 38.16
C ALA A 41 -20.22 23.10 39.28
N GLN A 42 -20.60 22.50 40.40
CA GLN A 42 -21.09 23.25 41.57
C GLN A 42 -20.01 24.17 42.14
N LEU A 43 -18.73 23.75 42.07
CA LEU A 43 -17.59 24.54 42.49
C LEU A 43 -17.10 25.55 41.43
N ASN A 44 -17.84 25.73 40.32
CA ASN A 44 -17.47 26.59 39.17
C ASN A 44 -16.14 26.23 38.48
N LYS A 45 -15.59 25.05 38.74
CA LYS A 45 -14.37 24.51 38.11
C LYS A 45 -14.62 23.89 36.75
N LEU A 46 -15.85 23.42 36.49
CA LEU A 46 -16.32 22.98 35.18
C LEU A 46 -17.54 23.80 34.72
N GLN A 47 -17.45 24.44 33.56
CA GLN A 47 -18.56 25.16 32.93
C GLN A 47 -19.29 24.30 31.91
N GLN A 48 -20.62 24.33 31.90
CA GLN A 48 -21.41 23.59 30.93
C GLN A 48 -21.55 24.40 29.62
N LYS A 49 -21.06 23.84 28.49
CA LYS A 49 -21.22 24.45 27.15
C LYS A 49 -22.39 23.86 26.38
N ARG A 50 -22.59 22.54 26.48
CA ARG A 50 -23.71 21.77 25.87
C ARG A 50 -24.16 20.67 26.85
N ARG A 51 -25.22 19.91 26.52
CA ARG A 51 -25.73 18.82 27.38
C ARG A 51 -24.65 17.80 27.79
N SER A 52 -23.69 17.50 26.91
CA SER A 52 -22.61 16.53 27.16
C SER A 52 -21.24 17.16 27.44
N ILE A 53 -20.90 18.32 26.86
CA ILE A 53 -19.55 18.89 26.90
C ILE A 53 -19.40 19.89 28.05
N ARG A 54 -18.39 19.67 28.90
CA ARG A 54 -17.99 20.60 29.98
C ARG A 54 -16.61 21.18 29.69
N LEU A 55 -16.44 22.46 29.99
CA LEU A 55 -15.20 23.21 29.85
C LEU A 55 -14.50 23.34 31.18
N MET A 56 -13.19 23.11 31.22
CA MET A 56 -12.35 23.32 32.39
C MET A 56 -12.10 24.82 32.62
N ASN A 57 -12.51 25.31 33.78
CA ASN A 57 -12.30 26.69 34.24
C ASN A 57 -11.16 26.84 35.24
N ASP A 58 -10.84 25.75 35.93
CA ASP A 58 -9.85 25.72 37.01
C ASP A 58 -9.12 24.38 36.91
N GLU A 59 -7.80 24.42 37.09
CA GLU A 59 -6.90 23.27 37.02
C GLU A 59 -7.03 22.38 38.27
N ASP A 60 -7.39 22.97 39.42
CA ASP A 60 -7.46 22.28 40.72
C ASP A 60 -8.74 21.44 40.88
N LEU A 61 -8.96 20.46 40.01
CA LEU A 61 -10.19 19.66 40.02
C LEU A 61 -10.31 18.77 41.26
N VAL A 62 -11.48 18.82 41.91
CA VAL A 62 -11.78 17.96 43.05
C VAL A 62 -12.04 16.55 42.58
N GLY A 63 -11.28 15.59 43.11
CA GLY A 63 -11.43 14.17 42.81
C GLY A 63 -10.47 13.62 41.76
N ILE A 64 -9.54 14.43 41.24
CA ILE A 64 -8.57 14.01 40.22
C ILE A 64 -7.67 12.87 40.69
N GLU A 65 -7.29 12.86 41.97
CA GLU A 65 -6.51 11.75 42.55
C GLU A 65 -7.28 10.43 42.58
N TYR A 66 -8.60 10.47 42.76
CA TYR A 66 -9.44 9.27 42.70
C TYR A 66 -9.56 8.77 41.26
N LEU A 67 -9.61 9.68 40.28
CA LEU A 67 -9.57 9.31 38.86
C LEU A 67 -8.25 8.64 38.49
N TRP A 68 -7.10 9.16 38.95
CA TRP A 68 -5.81 8.48 38.80
C TRP A 68 -5.78 7.10 39.46
N LYS A 69 -6.29 6.97 40.70
CA LYS A 69 -6.39 5.65 41.38
C LYS A 69 -7.26 4.67 40.61
N LEU A 70 -8.33 5.14 39.98
CA LEU A 70 -9.21 4.33 39.14
C LEU A 70 -8.48 3.87 37.87
N ILE A 71 -7.78 4.76 37.17
CA ILE A 71 -6.98 4.43 35.98
C ILE A 71 -5.90 3.38 36.33
N LEU A 72 -5.17 3.57 37.43
CA LEU A 72 -4.04 2.69 37.76
C LEU A 72 -4.47 1.30 38.27
N ASN A 73 -5.56 1.21 39.05
CA ASN A 73 -5.88 -0.01 39.79
C ASN A 73 -7.11 -0.78 39.28
N ALA A 74 -7.95 -0.19 38.43
CA ALA A 74 -9.19 -0.84 37.98
C ALA A 74 -8.97 -1.91 36.88
N SER A 75 -10.06 -2.54 36.40
CA SER A 75 -10.05 -3.38 35.19
C SER A 75 -9.86 -2.55 33.92
N ASP A 76 -9.40 -3.17 32.83
CA ASP A 76 -9.04 -2.47 31.58
C ASP A 76 -10.18 -1.58 31.05
N GLU A 77 -11.41 -2.09 30.92
CA GLU A 77 -12.56 -1.29 30.45
C GLU A 77 -12.87 -0.05 31.31
N VAL A 78 -12.65 -0.18 32.63
CA VAL A 78 -12.93 0.89 33.60
C VAL A 78 -11.82 1.95 33.52
N ALA A 79 -10.57 1.49 33.39
CA ALA A 79 -9.44 2.37 33.16
C ALA A 79 -9.57 3.13 31.83
N ASP A 80 -9.97 2.47 30.74
CA ASP A 80 -10.14 3.09 29.42
C ASP A 80 -11.16 4.22 29.43
N ARG A 81 -12.30 4.04 30.12
CA ARG A 81 -13.26 5.14 30.30
C ARG A 81 -12.72 6.26 31.20
N GLY A 82 -11.93 5.92 32.23
CA GLY A 82 -11.23 6.90 33.05
C GLY A 82 -10.23 7.74 32.23
N ILE A 83 -9.51 7.10 31.31
CA ILE A 83 -8.59 7.74 30.36
C ILE A 83 -9.38 8.69 29.42
N GLN A 84 -10.50 8.23 28.87
CA GLN A 84 -11.38 9.07 28.04
C GLN A 84 -11.90 10.30 28.79
N LEU A 85 -12.27 10.13 30.07
CA LEU A 85 -12.71 11.24 30.92
C LEU A 85 -11.57 12.25 31.15
N MET A 86 -10.35 11.78 31.46
CA MET A 86 -9.19 12.68 31.58
C MET A 86 -8.92 13.43 30.28
N ARG A 87 -8.92 12.72 29.14
CA ARG A 87 -8.77 13.33 27.81
C ARG A 87 -9.82 14.42 27.59
N GLU A 88 -11.11 14.12 27.81
CA GLU A 88 -12.21 15.08 27.63
C GLU A 88 -12.04 16.36 28.46
N ILE A 89 -11.60 16.23 29.72
CA ILE A 89 -11.47 17.36 30.64
C ILE A 89 -10.31 18.29 30.23
N TYR A 90 -9.13 17.73 29.99
CA TYR A 90 -7.92 18.52 29.75
C TYR A 90 -7.80 19.07 28.32
N THR A 91 -8.62 18.60 27.37
CA THR A 91 -8.67 19.16 26.00
C THR A 91 -9.74 20.24 25.86
N ASN A 92 -10.80 20.20 26.67
CA ASN A 92 -11.89 21.18 26.65
C ASN A 92 -11.64 22.34 27.62
N ILE A 93 -10.68 23.21 27.31
CA ILE A 93 -10.33 24.35 28.17
C ILE A 93 -11.28 25.54 27.93
N SER A 94 -11.71 26.21 29.01
CA SER A 94 -12.56 27.40 28.94
C SER A 94 -11.85 28.61 28.31
N PRO A 95 -12.60 29.59 27.77
CA PRO A 95 -12.01 30.83 27.24
C PRO A 95 -11.16 31.61 28.23
N GLN A 96 -11.43 31.48 29.53
CA GLN A 96 -10.71 32.19 30.59
C GLN A 96 -9.29 31.64 30.78
N LEU A 97 -9.13 30.32 30.66
CA LEU A 97 -7.84 29.65 30.76
C LEU A 97 -7.05 29.62 29.44
N LYS A 98 -7.59 30.20 28.35
CA LYS A 98 -6.94 30.17 27.03
C LYS A 98 -5.57 30.86 26.99
N THR A 99 -5.34 31.84 27.87
CA THR A 99 -4.03 32.51 27.99
C THR A 99 -2.97 31.62 28.64
N ASP A 100 -3.41 30.66 29.45
CA ASP A 100 -2.55 29.83 30.30
C ASP A 100 -2.45 28.39 29.78
N VAL A 101 -2.97 28.12 28.58
CA VAL A 101 -3.02 26.79 27.95
C VAL A 101 -1.66 26.09 27.94
N LYS A 102 -0.60 26.83 27.62
CA LYS A 102 0.77 26.29 27.64
C LYS A 102 1.18 25.80 29.05
N ARG A 103 0.88 26.58 30.09
CA ARG A 103 1.19 26.22 31.49
C ARG A 103 0.41 24.98 31.92
N ILE A 104 -0.85 24.88 31.53
CA ILE A 104 -1.71 23.72 31.83
C ILE A 104 -1.16 22.46 31.14
N HIS A 105 -0.74 22.57 29.88
CA HIS A 105 -0.10 21.47 29.16
C HIS A 105 1.21 21.03 29.82
N GLU A 106 2.09 21.97 30.18
CA GLU A 106 3.34 21.70 30.89
C GLU A 106 3.10 21.00 32.24
N SER A 107 2.15 21.51 33.02
CA SER A 107 1.73 20.97 34.31
C SER A 107 1.22 19.52 34.17
N PHE A 108 0.26 19.28 33.27
CA PHE A 108 -0.30 17.95 33.04
C PHE A 108 0.74 16.94 32.55
N ILE A 109 1.64 17.34 31.65
CA ILE A 109 2.75 16.49 31.18
C ILE A 109 3.68 16.16 32.35
N SER A 110 4.07 17.16 33.15
CA SER A 110 4.93 16.95 34.31
C SER A 110 4.30 15.96 35.29
N ASP A 111 3.02 16.14 35.62
CA ASP A 111 2.26 15.23 36.49
C ASP A 111 2.25 13.79 35.98
N CYS A 112 2.08 13.60 34.67
CA CYS A 112 2.11 12.27 34.06
C CYS A 112 3.49 11.61 34.21
N PHE A 113 4.58 12.34 33.91
CA PHE A 113 5.95 11.81 33.99
C PHE A 113 6.42 11.60 35.44
N GLU A 114 6.03 12.46 36.38
CA GLU A 114 6.28 12.26 37.82
C GLU A 114 5.60 11.01 38.36
N ARG A 115 4.42 10.66 37.84
CA ARG A 115 3.73 9.40 38.18
C ARG A 115 4.33 8.19 37.45
N LEU A 116 4.88 8.39 36.25
CA LEU A 116 5.46 7.34 35.41
C LEU A 116 6.81 6.84 35.96
N ARG A 117 7.68 7.73 36.44
CA ARG A 117 9.03 7.39 36.95
C ARG A 117 9.03 6.35 38.10
N PRO A 118 8.26 6.52 39.20
CA PRO A 118 8.25 5.54 40.29
C PRO A 118 7.72 4.16 39.86
N VAL A 119 6.74 4.14 38.93
CA VAL A 119 6.20 2.88 38.41
C VAL A 119 7.23 2.18 37.54
N TYR A 120 7.94 2.92 36.68
CA TYR A 120 9.04 2.39 35.87
C TYR A 120 10.16 1.79 36.73
N ASP A 121 10.63 2.53 37.74
CA ASP A 121 11.69 2.05 38.64
C ASP A 121 11.25 0.78 39.39
N SER A 122 9.99 0.71 39.80
CA SER A 122 9.41 -0.49 40.43
C SER A 122 9.39 -1.69 39.48
N VAL A 123 8.96 -1.50 38.23
CA VAL A 123 8.94 -2.58 37.21
C VAL A 123 10.36 -3.07 36.92
N LYS A 124 11.31 -2.14 36.75
CA LYS A 124 12.72 -2.44 36.49
C LYS A 124 13.35 -3.26 37.62
N LEU A 125 13.06 -2.93 38.88
CA LEU A 125 13.52 -3.69 40.05
C LEU A 125 12.85 -5.07 40.14
N MET A 126 11.53 -5.14 39.96
CA MET A 126 10.79 -6.41 40.02
C MET A 126 11.22 -7.39 38.92
N TYR A 127 11.56 -6.89 37.73
CA TYR A 127 12.12 -7.70 36.65
C TYR A 127 13.44 -8.37 37.06
N SER A 128 14.31 -7.65 37.78
CA SER A 128 15.58 -8.20 38.27
C SER A 128 15.44 -9.20 39.42
N HIS A 129 14.35 -9.15 40.20
CA HIS A 129 14.19 -9.93 41.43
C HIS A 129 13.18 -11.10 41.34
N GLN A 130 12.51 -11.31 40.20
CA GLN A 130 11.53 -12.40 39.98
C GLN A 130 10.42 -12.50 41.06
N ASP A 131 10.01 -11.36 41.63
CA ASP A 131 8.92 -11.32 42.61
C ASP A 131 7.53 -11.54 41.96
N SER A 132 6.52 -11.82 42.80
CA SER A 132 5.15 -12.23 42.44
C SER A 132 4.62 -11.76 41.06
N LYS A 133 4.39 -12.71 40.14
CA LYS A 133 3.94 -12.47 38.75
C LYS A 133 2.71 -11.55 38.65
N GLN A 134 1.76 -11.66 39.58
CA GLN A 134 0.55 -10.85 39.58
C GLN A 134 0.83 -9.38 39.92
N ALA A 135 1.64 -9.10 40.94
CA ALA A 135 1.99 -7.72 41.31
C ALA A 135 2.79 -7.03 40.20
N TYR A 136 3.71 -7.77 39.57
CA TYR A 136 4.47 -7.32 38.41
C TYR A 136 3.54 -6.97 37.23
N GLN A 137 2.59 -7.84 36.86
CA GLN A 137 1.62 -7.58 35.80
C GLN A 137 0.74 -6.35 36.11
N HIS A 138 0.33 -6.17 37.37
CA HIS A 138 -0.43 -4.98 37.78
C HIS A 138 0.37 -3.69 37.63
N LYS A 139 1.66 -3.69 38.01
CA LYS A 139 2.55 -2.53 37.83
C LYS A 139 2.86 -2.25 36.36
N LEU A 140 3.05 -3.28 35.54
CA LEU A 140 3.15 -3.13 34.08
C LEU A 140 1.90 -2.51 33.47
N ASN A 141 0.71 -3.00 33.82
CA ASN A 141 -0.54 -2.43 33.34
C ASN A 141 -0.70 -0.97 33.79
N SER A 142 -0.29 -0.64 35.01
CA SER A 142 -0.26 0.75 35.50
C SER A 142 0.64 1.64 34.63
N LEU A 143 1.84 1.15 34.29
CA LEU A 143 2.78 1.86 33.41
C LEU A 143 2.18 2.11 32.03
N ILE A 144 1.63 1.07 31.40
CA ILE A 144 0.97 1.14 30.08
C ILE A 144 -0.18 2.15 30.10
N ARG A 145 -1.02 2.14 31.15
CA ARG A 145 -2.18 3.04 31.23
C ARG A 145 -1.79 4.51 31.35
N ILE A 146 -0.73 4.85 32.10
CA ILE A 146 -0.22 6.23 32.14
C ILE A 146 0.27 6.66 30.75
N LEU A 147 0.97 5.77 30.03
CA LEU A 147 1.39 6.06 28.65
C LEU A 147 0.19 6.26 27.72
N ILE A 148 -0.87 5.44 27.85
CA ILE A 148 -2.10 5.64 27.06
C ILE A 148 -2.74 6.98 27.37
N VAL A 149 -2.79 7.44 28.64
CA VAL A 149 -3.26 8.80 28.98
C VAL A 149 -2.47 9.86 28.20
N VAL A 150 -1.14 9.78 28.21
CA VAL A 150 -0.28 10.72 27.49
C VAL A 150 -0.55 10.66 25.99
N ARG A 151 -0.62 9.45 25.40
CA ARG A 151 -0.88 9.23 23.97
C ARG A 151 -2.22 9.83 23.53
N GLU A 152 -3.30 9.49 24.23
CA GLU A 152 -4.65 9.95 23.93
C GLU A 152 -4.77 11.48 24.07
N TYR A 153 -4.09 12.04 25.06
CA TYR A 153 -4.04 13.49 25.24
C TYR A 153 -3.32 14.21 24.10
N LEU A 154 -2.14 13.70 23.70
CA LEU A 154 -1.36 14.25 22.59
C LEU A 154 -2.13 14.18 21.27
N ALA A 155 -2.71 13.01 20.96
CA ALA A 155 -3.46 12.79 19.73
C ALA A 155 -4.69 13.71 19.63
N GLU A 156 -5.45 13.88 20.71
CA GLU A 156 -6.64 14.74 20.70
C GLU A 156 -6.28 16.23 20.55
N CYS A 157 -5.21 16.68 21.21
CA CYS A 157 -4.72 18.05 21.07
C CYS A 157 -4.23 18.34 19.64
N ASP A 158 -3.48 17.40 19.05
CA ASP A 158 -2.98 17.51 17.68
C ASP A 158 -4.12 17.43 16.64
N ASN A 159 -5.14 16.58 16.85
CA ASN A 159 -6.31 16.46 15.97
C ASN A 159 -7.22 17.70 16.01
N SER A 160 -7.33 18.33 17.19
CA SER A 160 -8.07 19.58 17.37
C SER A 160 -7.37 20.80 16.74
N TYR A 161 -6.10 20.64 16.34
CA TYR A 161 -5.35 21.69 15.65
C TYR A 161 -5.65 21.65 14.14
N HIS A 162 -6.56 22.53 13.70
CA HIS A 162 -7.00 22.63 12.31
C HIS A 162 -6.14 23.57 11.43
N LYS A 163 -5.07 24.14 11.98
CA LYS A 163 -4.11 24.95 11.22
C LYS A 163 -2.98 24.06 10.71
N GLU A 164 -2.21 24.56 9.75
CA GLU A 164 -1.03 23.84 9.29
C GLU A 164 0.11 23.95 10.31
N ARG A 165 0.90 22.88 10.39
CA ARG A 165 1.97 22.69 11.37
C ARG A 165 3.35 22.79 10.73
N SER A 166 4.24 23.54 11.37
CA SER A 166 5.68 23.56 11.07
C SER A 166 6.44 22.43 11.77
N PHE A 167 6.06 22.13 13.02
CA PHE A 167 6.60 21.04 13.82
C PHE A 167 5.74 19.79 13.60
N LEU A 168 6.05 19.02 12.56
CA LEU A 168 5.30 17.81 12.26
C LEU A 168 5.64 16.68 13.24
N PRO A 169 4.64 15.86 13.65
CA PRO A 169 4.89 14.59 14.31
C PRO A 169 5.87 13.71 13.53
N MET A 170 6.71 12.93 14.22
CA MET A 170 7.75 12.10 13.59
C MET A 170 7.20 11.17 12.50
N SER A 171 6.01 10.59 12.73
CA SER A 171 5.28 9.76 11.75
C SER A 171 4.98 10.45 10.41
N ARG A 172 4.88 11.78 10.41
CA ARG A 172 4.53 12.61 9.24
C ARG A 172 5.66 13.49 8.74
N ALA A 173 6.77 13.55 9.47
CA ALA A 173 7.85 14.50 9.21
C ALA A 173 8.73 14.14 8.00
N PHE A 174 8.62 12.92 7.47
CA PHE A 174 9.34 12.45 6.29
C PHE A 174 8.40 12.23 5.08
N ARG A 175 8.97 12.21 3.88
CA ARG A 175 8.25 11.89 2.64
C ARG A 175 7.87 10.41 2.62
N GLY A 176 6.58 10.12 2.64
CA GLY A 176 6.04 8.77 2.51
C GLY A 176 6.06 8.23 1.08
N ARG A 177 5.25 7.20 0.83
CA ARG A 177 5.12 6.53 -0.48
C ARG A 177 4.75 7.55 -1.55
N SER A 178 5.39 7.45 -2.72
CA SER A 178 5.04 8.31 -3.87
C SER A 178 3.69 7.90 -4.47
N MET A 179 2.85 8.90 -4.75
CA MET A 179 1.51 8.74 -5.32
C MET A 179 1.30 9.78 -6.42
N ILE A 180 0.50 9.45 -7.42
CA ILE A 180 0.19 10.34 -8.54
C ILE A 180 -1.25 10.81 -8.41
N LEU A 181 -1.46 12.12 -8.32
CA LEU A 181 -2.78 12.72 -8.33
C LEU A 181 -3.11 13.26 -9.72
N ILE A 182 -4.24 12.81 -10.27
CA ILE A 182 -4.85 13.34 -11.48
C ILE A 182 -5.79 14.46 -11.05
N ILE A 183 -5.35 15.71 -11.20
CA ILE A 183 -6.08 16.89 -10.74
C ILE A 183 -6.82 17.51 -11.92
N ARG A 184 -8.15 17.53 -11.84
CA ARG A 184 -9.06 18.15 -12.82
C ARG A 184 -9.53 19.50 -12.31
N VAL A 185 -9.04 20.60 -12.87
CA VAL A 185 -9.38 21.95 -12.41
C VAL A 185 -10.48 22.55 -13.26
N ASN A 186 -11.64 22.78 -12.66
CA ASN A 186 -12.76 23.48 -13.30
C ASN A 186 -12.66 24.98 -13.01
N THR A 187 -12.27 25.77 -14.01
CA THR A 187 -12.09 27.23 -13.88
C THR A 187 -13.38 28.05 -14.09
N GLY A 188 -14.55 27.42 -14.12
CA GLY A 188 -15.85 28.07 -14.34
C GLY A 188 -16.09 28.59 -15.77
N GLN A 189 -15.05 28.68 -16.62
CA GLN A 189 -15.15 29.13 -18.02
C GLN A 189 -15.20 27.98 -19.04
N ASN A 190 -15.84 26.84 -18.72
CA ASN A 190 -15.85 25.61 -19.54
C ASN A 190 -14.44 25.10 -19.95
N ARG A 191 -13.39 25.56 -19.28
CA ARG A 191 -12.02 25.05 -19.41
C ARG A 191 -11.72 24.15 -18.22
N THR A 192 -11.57 22.87 -18.52
CA THR A 192 -10.99 21.86 -17.63
C THR A 192 -9.51 21.76 -17.95
N ASP A 193 -8.66 22.10 -16.98
CA ASP A 193 -7.23 21.84 -17.08
C ASP A 193 -6.92 20.61 -16.22
N ASP A 194 -6.59 19.51 -16.91
CA ASP A 194 -6.30 18.23 -16.29
C ASP A 194 -4.78 18.02 -16.32
N PHE A 195 -4.16 17.85 -15.16
CA PHE A 195 -2.75 17.55 -15.07
C PHE A 195 -2.47 16.50 -14.00
N GLU A 196 -1.39 15.76 -14.21
CA GLU A 196 -0.90 14.78 -13.24
C GLU A 196 0.26 15.39 -12.45
N HIS A 197 0.26 15.19 -11.13
CA HIS A 197 1.36 15.61 -10.27
C HIS A 197 1.68 14.54 -9.23
N GLY A 198 2.97 14.35 -8.96
CA GLY A 198 3.44 13.42 -7.93
C GLY A 198 3.41 14.07 -6.54
N PHE A 199 2.73 13.42 -5.61
CA PHE A 199 2.71 13.72 -4.18
C PHE A 199 3.21 12.51 -3.36
N HIS A 200 3.21 12.64 -2.05
CA HIS A 200 3.55 11.57 -1.13
C HIS A 200 2.40 11.24 -0.17
N SER A 201 2.35 10.01 0.36
CA SER A 201 1.31 9.57 1.30
C SER A 201 1.21 10.43 2.56
N ASN A 202 2.31 11.06 3.00
CA ASN A 202 2.36 11.96 4.15
C ASN A 202 2.00 13.42 3.84
N ASP A 203 1.81 13.77 2.55
CA ASP A 203 1.31 15.09 2.18
C ASP A 203 -0.18 15.20 2.56
N THR A 204 -0.63 16.43 2.84
CA THR A 204 -2.00 16.69 3.30
C THR A 204 -2.90 17.26 2.22
N TRP A 205 -4.21 17.15 2.42
CA TRP A 205 -5.20 17.83 1.56
C TRP A 205 -5.02 19.35 1.57
N GLY A 206 -4.63 19.93 2.71
CA GLY A 206 -4.25 21.35 2.80
C GLY A 206 -3.06 21.71 1.89
N HIS A 207 -2.05 20.84 1.81
CA HIS A 207 -0.91 21.02 0.92
C HIS A 207 -1.33 21.01 -0.56
N ILE A 208 -2.21 20.08 -0.96
CA ILE A 208 -2.73 20.03 -2.34
C ILE A 208 -3.52 21.29 -2.69
N ARG A 209 -4.40 21.75 -1.78
CA ARG A 209 -5.20 22.96 -1.98
C ARG A 209 -4.31 24.18 -2.25
N ARG A 210 -3.21 24.32 -1.50
CA ARG A 210 -2.18 25.35 -1.69
C ARG A 210 -1.40 25.19 -2.97
N PHE A 211 -1.00 23.97 -3.31
CA PHE A 211 -0.29 23.68 -4.55
C PHE A 211 -1.11 24.14 -5.76
N ILE A 212 -2.41 23.80 -5.79
CA ILE A 212 -3.32 24.24 -6.85
C ILE A 212 -3.48 25.77 -6.82
N HIS A 213 -3.69 26.36 -5.64
CA HIS A 213 -3.81 27.81 -5.49
C HIS A 213 -2.58 28.56 -6.04
N ASN A 214 -1.37 28.10 -5.68
CA ASN A 214 -0.11 28.71 -6.08
C ASN A 214 0.18 28.54 -7.58
N ARG A 215 -0.26 27.43 -8.17
CA ARG A 215 -0.12 27.17 -9.62
C ARG A 215 -0.99 28.11 -10.45
N TYR A 216 -2.24 28.37 -10.04
CA TYR A 216 -3.19 29.15 -10.85
C TYR A 216 -3.32 30.63 -10.44
N LYS A 217 -2.66 31.07 -9.35
CA LYS A 217 -2.58 32.46 -8.86
C LYS A 217 -3.91 33.23 -8.94
N SER A 218 -5.02 32.56 -8.67
CA SER A 218 -6.36 33.12 -8.85
C SER A 218 -6.74 33.94 -7.64
N SER A 219 -7.05 35.22 -7.83
CA SER A 219 -7.05 36.18 -6.72
C SER A 219 -8.29 36.15 -5.81
N TYR A 220 -9.39 35.43 -6.14
CA TYR A 220 -10.68 35.66 -5.46
C TYR A 220 -11.65 34.45 -5.33
N GLY A 221 -11.17 33.22 -5.11
CA GLY A 221 -12.08 32.08 -4.85
C GLY A 221 -11.54 31.08 -3.84
N ILE A 222 -12.44 30.42 -3.10
CA ILE A 222 -12.09 29.25 -2.29
C ILE A 222 -12.04 28.04 -3.23
N ILE A 223 -10.96 27.27 -3.17
CA ILE A 223 -10.87 26.00 -3.90
C ILE A 223 -11.62 24.96 -3.09
N GLU A 224 -12.61 24.31 -3.70
CA GLU A 224 -13.22 23.08 -3.19
C GLU A 224 -12.62 21.87 -3.91
N LEU A 225 -12.32 20.82 -3.15
CA LEU A 225 -11.78 19.57 -3.69
C LEU A 225 -12.86 18.50 -3.60
N TYR A 226 -13.03 17.77 -4.69
CA TYR A 226 -14.01 16.69 -4.83
C TYR A 226 -13.30 15.39 -5.19
N ARG A 227 -13.69 14.30 -4.52
CA ARG A 227 -13.24 12.93 -4.81
C ARG A 227 -14.46 12.02 -4.91
N ASN A 228 -14.59 11.25 -5.99
CA ASN A 228 -15.77 10.41 -6.24
C ASN A 228 -17.13 11.14 -6.08
N ASN A 229 -17.17 12.44 -6.41
CA ASN A 229 -18.29 13.36 -6.20
C ASN A 229 -18.59 13.77 -4.74
N GLU A 230 -17.74 13.42 -3.78
CA GLU A 230 -17.81 13.88 -2.39
C GLU A 230 -16.87 15.05 -2.12
N ILE A 231 -17.28 16.00 -1.27
CA ILE A 231 -16.51 17.20 -0.92
C ILE A 231 -15.50 16.87 0.19
N ILE A 232 -14.25 17.28 0.00
CA ILE A 232 -13.21 17.26 1.04
C ILE A 232 -13.26 18.59 1.79
N TYR A 233 -13.84 18.55 3.00
CA TYR A 233 -14.00 19.71 3.86
C TYR A 233 -12.64 20.25 4.36
N SER A 234 -12.57 21.55 4.59
CA SER A 234 -11.34 22.18 5.14
C SER A 234 -10.98 21.70 6.54
N THR A 235 -11.91 21.10 7.29
CA THR A 235 -11.62 20.45 8.58
C THR A 235 -10.71 19.23 8.43
N ASP A 236 -10.71 18.60 7.25
CA ASP A 236 -9.90 17.44 6.90
C ASP A 236 -8.58 17.81 6.22
N ASP A 237 -8.27 19.11 6.09
CA ASP A 237 -7.03 19.58 5.45
C ASP A 237 -5.77 19.12 6.20
N ASN A 238 -5.89 18.70 7.47
CA ASN A 238 -4.82 18.16 8.29
C ASN A 238 -4.59 16.64 8.10
N LYS A 239 -5.53 15.91 7.49
CA LYS A 239 -5.40 14.48 7.19
C LYS A 239 -4.41 14.26 6.05
N THR A 240 -3.63 13.18 6.16
CA THR A 240 -2.66 12.82 5.12
C THR A 240 -3.35 12.04 4.00
N LEU A 241 -2.74 12.01 2.83
CA LEU A 241 -3.31 11.29 1.70
C LEU A 241 -3.39 9.77 1.97
N GLY A 242 -2.36 9.20 2.61
CA GLY A 242 -2.34 7.78 2.99
C GLY A 242 -3.46 7.40 3.96
N GLN A 243 -3.91 8.31 4.83
CA GLN A 243 -5.08 8.05 5.70
C GLN A 243 -6.41 8.01 4.93
N THR A 244 -6.42 8.44 3.67
CA THR A 244 -7.65 8.56 2.88
C THR A 244 -7.72 7.59 1.70
N ASP A 245 -6.57 7.13 1.19
CA ASP A 245 -6.48 6.22 0.04
C ASP A 245 -5.11 5.53 -0.01
N ASP A 246 -5.12 4.22 -0.23
CA ASP A 246 -3.91 3.41 -0.41
C ASP A 246 -3.56 3.16 -1.87
N ARG A 247 -4.27 3.79 -2.82
CA ARG A 247 -3.97 3.67 -4.25
C ARG A 247 -2.82 4.57 -4.68
N ASP A 248 -1.98 4.05 -5.58
CA ASP A 248 -0.86 4.81 -6.17
C ASP A 248 -1.34 5.94 -7.09
N ARG A 249 -2.57 5.86 -7.59
CA ARG A 249 -3.17 6.86 -8.48
C ARG A 249 -4.54 7.30 -7.99
N ILE A 250 -4.71 8.60 -7.74
CA ILE A 250 -5.94 9.17 -7.18
C ILE A 250 -6.45 10.27 -8.11
N SER A 251 -7.73 10.26 -8.45
CA SER A 251 -8.37 11.33 -9.23
C SER A 251 -9.08 12.33 -8.32
N VAL A 252 -8.77 13.62 -8.47
CA VAL A 252 -9.34 14.72 -7.67
C VAL A 252 -9.84 15.81 -8.60
N THR A 253 -11.04 16.33 -8.33
CA THR A 253 -11.60 17.47 -9.08
C THR A 253 -11.57 18.72 -8.21
N ALA A 254 -10.93 19.78 -8.67
CA ALA A 254 -10.89 21.07 -7.97
C ALA A 254 -11.85 22.05 -8.64
N ARG A 255 -12.69 22.75 -7.85
CA ARG A 255 -13.62 23.77 -8.33
C ARG A 255 -13.40 25.08 -7.57
N TRP A 256 -13.44 26.20 -8.28
CA TRP A 256 -13.40 27.52 -7.65
C TRP A 256 -14.81 27.97 -7.29
N VAL A 257 -15.06 28.24 -6.01
CA VAL A 257 -16.30 28.87 -5.56
C VAL A 257 -16.06 30.36 -5.39
N GLN A 258 -16.71 31.16 -6.25
CA GLN A 258 -16.80 32.61 -6.07
C GLN A 258 -17.93 32.90 -5.08
N HIS A 259 -17.63 33.60 -3.98
CA HIS A 259 -18.67 34.16 -3.14
C HIS A 259 -19.44 35.22 -3.93
N GLN A 260 -20.59 34.83 -4.50
CA GLN A 260 -21.57 35.81 -4.97
C GLN A 260 -22.10 36.58 -3.76
N SER A 261 -21.68 37.83 -3.62
CA SER A 261 -22.48 38.81 -2.90
C SER A 261 -23.81 38.94 -3.65
N HIS A 262 -24.92 38.85 -2.92
CA HIS A 262 -26.27 38.72 -3.46
C HIS A 262 -26.60 39.75 -4.56
N GLY A 263 -27.18 39.25 -5.66
CA GLY A 263 -27.90 40.05 -6.64
C GLY A 263 -28.31 39.31 -7.91
N GLY A 264 -29.32 38.42 -7.83
CA GLY A 264 -30.18 38.09 -8.98
C GLY A 264 -30.19 36.65 -9.50
N SER A 265 -31.16 35.87 -9.01
CA SER A 265 -32.04 34.91 -9.70
C SER A 265 -31.50 33.90 -10.73
N SER A 266 -31.47 32.61 -10.33
CA SER A 266 -32.17 31.45 -10.97
C SER A 266 -31.82 30.18 -10.16
N GLY A 267 -32.75 29.56 -9.43
CA GLY A 267 -33.47 28.33 -9.85
C GLY A 267 -32.49 27.16 -10.04
N GLU A 268 -32.23 26.28 -9.08
CA GLU A 268 -33.06 25.11 -8.75
C GLU A 268 -32.70 24.54 -7.36
N SER A 269 -33.65 23.83 -6.76
CA SER A 269 -33.62 23.28 -5.40
C SER A 269 -33.07 21.86 -5.34
N SER A 270 -32.27 21.53 -4.32
CA SER A 270 -32.47 20.31 -3.53
C SER A 270 -31.79 20.41 -2.17
N SER A 271 -32.61 20.18 -1.15
CA SER A 271 -32.36 20.17 0.28
C SER A 271 -31.64 18.91 0.76
N SER A 272 -30.67 19.07 1.65
CA SER A 272 -30.48 18.19 2.80
C SER A 272 -29.85 18.97 3.96
N GLU A 273 -30.28 18.61 5.15
CA GLU A 273 -30.19 19.38 6.39
C GLU A 273 -28.75 19.55 6.88
N SER A 274 -28.39 20.78 7.22
CA SER A 274 -27.25 21.06 8.10
C SER A 274 -27.72 21.94 9.25
N GLU A 275 -27.67 21.37 10.47
CA GLU A 275 -27.88 22.11 11.70
C GLU A 275 -26.79 23.18 11.83
N MET A 276 -27.16 24.42 11.54
CA MET A 276 -26.30 25.58 11.74
C MET A 276 -26.08 25.85 13.22
N ASN A 277 -24.83 25.64 13.61
CA ASN A 277 -24.26 26.07 14.87
C ASN A 277 -24.03 27.60 14.82
N ASN A 278 -25.07 28.36 15.17
CA ASN A 278 -24.98 29.81 15.32
C ASN A 278 -24.17 30.15 16.59
N ASN A 279 -22.90 30.53 16.42
CA ASN A 279 -22.14 31.34 17.37
C ASN A 279 -21.21 32.27 16.60
N ASN A 280 -21.82 33.24 15.91
CA ASN A 280 -21.13 34.43 15.43
C ASN A 280 -21.03 35.42 16.59
N ASN A 281 -19.83 35.53 17.15
CA ASN A 281 -19.31 36.78 17.71
C ASN A 281 -17.79 36.78 17.51
N ASN A 282 -17.40 37.02 16.27
CA ASN A 282 -16.14 37.66 15.89
C ASN A 282 -16.38 38.31 14.53
N SER A 283 -17.23 39.34 14.50
CA SER A 283 -17.28 40.26 13.38
C SER A 283 -16.05 41.17 13.47
N LEU A 284 -14.97 40.81 12.79
CA LEU A 284 -13.91 41.71 12.34
C LEU A 284 -13.23 41.04 11.13
N THR A 285 -13.53 41.58 9.96
CA THR A 285 -12.79 41.49 8.67
C THR A 285 -12.59 40.12 8.01
N SER A 286 -13.56 39.73 7.17
CA SER A 286 -13.52 38.59 6.23
C SER A 286 -12.55 38.77 5.03
N SER A 287 -11.53 39.63 5.15
CA SER A 287 -10.42 39.71 4.20
C SER A 287 -9.21 38.86 4.60
N HIS A 288 -9.27 38.19 5.77
CA HIS A 288 -8.16 37.37 6.28
C HIS A 288 -8.22 35.89 5.92
N HIS A 289 -9.37 35.34 5.51
CA HIS A 289 -9.44 33.92 5.15
C HIS A 289 -8.61 33.57 3.90
N ASN A 290 -8.46 34.48 2.94
CA ASN A 290 -7.62 34.26 1.76
C ASN A 290 -6.12 34.52 2.00
N ARG A 291 -5.74 35.15 3.12
CA ARG A 291 -4.33 35.25 3.58
C ARG A 291 -3.97 34.19 4.61
N SER A 292 -4.94 33.40 5.08
CA SER A 292 -4.75 32.36 6.09
C SER A 292 -4.03 31.12 5.58
N LEU A 293 -3.82 31.00 4.26
CA LEU A 293 -3.12 29.86 3.68
C LEU A 293 -1.59 29.92 3.90
N ASP A 294 -1.02 31.04 4.34
CA ASP A 294 0.44 31.19 4.53
C ASP A 294 0.87 31.52 5.98
N TYR A 295 -0.07 31.76 6.91
CA TYR A 295 0.29 32.14 8.28
C TYR A 295 0.32 30.92 9.22
N ILE A 296 1.53 30.39 9.44
CA ILE A 296 1.79 29.43 10.51
C ILE A 296 1.79 30.19 11.84
N ASP A 297 0.84 29.88 12.71
CA ASP A 297 0.71 30.50 14.03
C ASP A 297 1.68 29.83 15.02
N MET A 298 2.94 30.26 14.96
CA MET A 298 4.03 29.67 15.78
C MET A 298 3.76 29.72 17.28
N ASN A 299 3.03 30.73 17.77
CA ASN A 299 2.73 30.86 19.20
C ASN A 299 1.69 29.83 19.64
N ALA A 300 0.64 29.61 18.83
CA ALA A 300 -0.33 28.55 19.10
C ALA A 300 0.32 27.16 18.94
N GLU A 301 1.18 26.97 17.94
CA GLU A 301 1.81 25.68 17.70
C GLU A 301 2.83 25.31 18.79
N THR A 302 3.64 26.25 19.26
CA THR A 302 4.60 26.00 20.37
C THR A 302 3.92 25.75 21.72
N SER A 303 2.64 26.06 21.84
CA SER A 303 1.83 25.70 23.01
C SER A 303 1.28 24.28 22.96
N LEU A 304 1.39 23.55 21.83
CA LEU A 304 0.89 22.18 21.74
C LEU A 304 1.68 21.23 22.65
N PRO A 305 1.02 20.28 23.33
CA PRO A 305 1.67 19.29 24.19
C PRO A 305 2.77 18.48 23.49
N SER A 306 2.55 18.13 22.22
CA SER A 306 3.52 17.41 21.38
C SER A 306 4.80 18.22 21.19
N VAL A 307 4.68 19.54 20.97
CA VAL A 307 5.83 20.44 20.80
C VAL A 307 6.52 20.72 22.14
N ILE A 308 5.77 20.86 23.23
CA ILE A 308 6.34 21.05 24.58
C ILE A 308 7.20 19.85 24.98
N LEU A 309 6.70 18.62 24.78
CA LEU A 309 7.49 17.40 24.97
C LEU A 309 8.76 17.42 24.10
N SER A 310 8.65 17.90 22.86
CA SER A 310 9.78 17.91 21.94
C SER A 310 10.95 18.82 22.32
N GLN A 311 10.70 19.79 23.19
CA GLN A 311 11.72 20.74 23.64
C GLN A 311 12.60 20.18 24.76
N ASN A 312 12.14 19.12 25.45
CA ASN A 312 12.80 18.56 26.62
C ASN A 312 13.38 17.16 26.31
N HIS A 313 14.68 17.11 26.05
CA HIS A 313 15.40 15.86 25.72
C HIS A 313 15.21 14.74 26.76
N GLU A 314 15.08 15.08 28.05
CA GLU A 314 14.88 14.09 29.12
C GLU A 314 13.62 13.24 28.94
N TYR A 315 12.54 13.82 28.41
CA TYR A 315 11.31 13.07 28.18
C TYR A 315 11.45 12.06 27.04
N TYR A 316 12.17 12.41 25.97
CA TYR A 316 12.48 11.45 24.90
C TYR A 316 13.34 10.31 25.40
N GLN A 317 14.44 10.63 26.09
CA GLN A 317 15.34 9.61 26.59
C GLN A 317 14.59 8.65 27.52
N PHE A 318 13.70 9.17 28.37
CA PHE A 318 12.88 8.33 29.24
C PHE A 318 11.89 7.44 28.46
N LEU A 319 11.24 7.94 27.41
CA LEU A 319 10.37 7.13 26.55
C LEU A 319 11.14 6.04 25.80
N ILE A 320 12.37 6.32 25.37
CA ILE A 320 13.28 5.34 24.76
C ILE A 320 13.69 4.28 25.79
N ASP A 321 14.04 4.69 27.02
CA ASP A 321 14.38 3.77 28.12
C ASP A 321 13.21 2.83 28.48
N ILE A 322 11.96 3.31 28.37
CA ILE A 322 10.75 2.49 28.52
C ILE A 322 10.61 1.50 27.36
N ALA A 323 10.81 1.96 26.12
CA ALA A 323 10.76 1.08 24.96
C ALA A 323 11.82 -0.02 25.05
N ASP A 324 13.04 0.30 25.51
CA ASP A 324 14.11 -0.67 25.71
C ASP A 324 13.81 -1.66 26.84
N LEU A 325 13.18 -1.21 27.93
CA LEU A 325 12.68 -2.12 28.96
C LEU A 325 11.67 -3.11 28.36
N ALA A 326 10.71 -2.60 27.59
CA ALA A 326 9.68 -3.42 26.95
C ALA A 326 10.27 -4.45 25.96
N CYS A 327 11.30 -4.06 25.19
CA CYS A 327 12.02 -4.96 24.28
C CYS A 327 12.73 -6.09 25.06
N LYS A 328 13.35 -5.77 26.20
CA LYS A 328 14.00 -6.78 27.07
C LYS A 328 13.00 -7.73 27.74
N GLU A 329 11.83 -7.22 28.09
CA GLU A 329 10.76 -7.99 28.73
C GLU A 329 9.92 -8.80 27.72
N GLY A 330 9.99 -8.47 26.42
CA GLY A 330 9.14 -9.06 25.38
C GLY A 330 7.68 -8.59 25.42
N ASN A 331 7.39 -7.47 26.09
CA ASN A 331 6.03 -6.93 26.22
C ASN A 331 5.68 -6.03 25.02
N THR A 332 4.90 -6.57 24.07
CA THR A 332 4.49 -5.87 22.85
C THR A 332 3.66 -4.62 23.14
N ARG A 333 2.65 -4.73 24.02
CA ARG A 333 1.73 -3.63 24.34
C ARG A 333 2.48 -2.42 24.88
N LEU A 334 3.41 -2.61 25.82
CA LEU A 334 4.21 -1.52 26.39
C LEU A 334 5.11 -0.85 25.34
N ARG A 335 5.84 -1.66 24.57
CA ARG A 335 6.73 -1.19 23.50
C ARG A 335 5.97 -0.35 22.47
N ASP A 336 4.84 -0.86 22.01
CA ASP A 336 4.05 -0.23 20.94
C ASP A 336 3.41 1.07 21.45
N THR A 337 2.91 1.12 22.69
CA THR A 337 2.44 2.40 23.28
C THR A 337 3.54 3.46 23.42
N ALA A 338 4.76 3.09 23.85
CA ALA A 338 5.86 4.04 23.96
C ALA A 338 6.28 4.57 22.56
N ARG A 339 6.29 3.70 21.55
CA ARG A 339 6.58 4.08 20.15
C ARG A 339 5.54 5.00 19.56
N GLN A 340 4.26 4.72 19.78
CA GLN A 340 3.17 5.57 19.31
C GLN A 340 3.30 6.98 19.86
N ILE A 341 3.71 7.15 21.13
CA ILE A 341 3.99 8.47 21.70
C ILE A 341 5.18 9.12 20.98
N LEU A 342 6.30 8.42 20.80
CA LEU A 342 7.45 8.95 20.06
C LEU A 342 7.07 9.37 18.63
N ASP A 343 6.17 8.63 17.96
CA ASP A 343 5.70 8.91 16.61
C ASP A 343 4.75 10.13 16.52
N LEU A 344 4.10 10.51 17.63
CA LEU A 344 3.26 11.71 17.76
C LEU A 344 4.07 12.97 18.07
N ILE A 345 5.25 12.84 18.67
CA ILE A 345 6.10 13.97 19.04
C ILE A 345 6.94 14.38 17.81
N PRO A 346 7.20 15.69 17.58
CA PRO A 346 8.20 16.16 16.62
C PRO A 346 9.59 15.55 16.84
N LEU A 347 10.51 15.72 15.87
CA LEU A 347 11.88 15.24 16.02
C LEU A 347 12.67 16.06 17.06
N ASP A 348 13.37 15.38 17.96
CA ASP A 348 14.26 16.02 18.93
C ASP A 348 15.42 16.77 18.23
N LEU A 349 15.60 18.04 18.61
CA LEU A 349 16.69 18.88 18.14
C LEU A 349 18.06 18.35 18.57
N TYR A 350 18.16 17.67 19.71
CA TYR A 350 19.41 17.08 20.18
C TYR A 350 19.90 15.99 19.22
N SER A 351 19.07 15.04 18.82
CA SER A 351 19.44 13.99 17.86
C SER A 351 19.91 14.54 16.52
N THR A 352 19.26 15.59 16.02
CA THR A 352 19.67 16.27 14.78
C THR A 352 21.02 16.98 14.94
N LYS A 353 21.27 17.61 16.09
CA LYS A 353 22.56 18.22 16.41
C LYS A 353 23.66 17.16 16.56
N THR A 354 23.37 16.03 17.18
CA THR A 354 24.30 14.91 17.35
C THR A 354 24.68 14.32 15.99
N LEU A 355 23.72 14.08 15.10
CA LEU A 355 24.00 13.64 13.72
C LEU A 355 24.87 14.65 12.96
N ASN A 356 24.59 15.95 13.07
CA ASN A 356 25.41 16.99 12.44
C ASN A 356 26.83 17.05 13.04
N SER A 357 26.95 16.86 14.35
CA SER A 357 28.24 16.89 15.07
C SER A 357 29.19 15.79 14.62
N CYS A 358 28.66 14.67 14.10
CA CYS A 358 29.47 13.63 13.48
C CYS A 358 30.36 14.17 12.35
N PHE A 359 29.93 15.25 11.67
CA PHE A 359 30.61 15.82 10.50
C PHE A 359 31.28 17.18 10.77
N THR A 360 30.89 17.91 11.81
CA THR A 360 31.29 19.33 11.97
C THR A 360 32.25 19.60 13.12
N LEU A 361 32.42 18.68 14.08
CA LEU A 361 33.33 18.92 15.19
C LEU A 361 34.78 18.87 14.70
N LEU A 362 35.38 20.06 14.62
CA LEU A 362 36.79 20.28 14.32
C LEU A 362 37.66 19.49 15.31
N THR A 363 38.72 18.88 14.81
CA THR A 363 39.70 18.19 15.64
C THR A 363 40.40 19.18 16.58
N THR A 364 41.17 18.69 17.56
CA THR A 364 41.93 19.54 18.50
C THR A 364 42.86 20.55 17.83
N ASN A 365 43.14 20.37 16.53
CA ASN A 365 44.00 21.21 15.70
C ASN A 365 43.22 22.18 14.77
N ASN A 366 41.90 22.35 14.94
CA ASN A 366 41.02 23.13 14.06
C ASN A 366 40.94 22.62 12.61
N GLU A 367 41.25 21.34 12.37
CA GLU A 367 41.11 20.70 11.05
C GLU A 367 39.74 20.04 10.92
N GLN A 368 39.23 19.97 9.68
CA GLN A 368 38.02 19.19 9.39
C GLN A 368 38.26 17.71 9.74
N PRO A 369 37.28 17.02 10.35
CA PRO A 369 37.44 15.61 10.70
C PRO A 369 37.69 14.76 9.44
N SER A 370 38.57 13.77 9.54
CA SER A 370 38.83 12.84 8.43
C SER A 370 37.59 11.97 8.17
N ALA A 371 37.48 11.39 6.97
CA ALA A 371 36.37 10.49 6.63
C ALA A 371 36.30 9.27 7.57
N GLU A 372 37.44 8.75 8.02
CA GLU A 372 37.51 7.61 8.96
C GLU A 372 37.05 8.01 10.38
N GLU A 373 37.40 9.22 10.84
CA GLU A 373 36.92 9.71 12.13
C GLU A 373 35.42 9.94 12.12
N CYS A 374 34.88 10.49 11.03
CA CYS A 374 33.44 10.65 10.82
C CYS A 374 32.74 9.28 10.81
N LEU A 375 33.32 8.27 10.15
CA LEU A 375 32.80 6.90 10.13
C LEU A 375 32.72 6.30 11.54
N ASN A 376 33.75 6.47 12.36
CA ASN A 376 33.74 6.00 13.75
C ASN A 376 32.67 6.69 14.59
N ARG A 377 32.48 8.01 14.41
CA ARG A 377 31.40 8.76 15.07
C ARG A 377 30.02 8.28 14.62
N LEU A 378 29.84 7.98 13.34
CA LEU A 378 28.62 7.39 12.81
C LEU A 378 28.36 5.98 13.35
N ASN A 379 29.38 5.14 13.44
CA ASN A 379 29.27 3.82 14.04
C ASN A 379 28.84 3.90 15.51
N ASN A 380 29.38 4.87 16.27
CA ASN A 380 28.92 5.11 17.64
C ASN A 380 27.46 5.56 17.70
N PHE A 381 27.03 6.42 16.76
CA PHE A 381 25.67 6.93 16.68
C PHE A 381 24.63 5.83 16.37
N TYR A 382 24.98 4.84 15.55
CA TYR A 382 24.05 3.76 15.17
C TYR A 382 24.18 2.48 15.99
N PHE A 383 25.40 2.05 16.32
CA PHE A 383 25.66 0.69 16.83
C PHE A 383 25.97 0.63 18.33
N ASN A 384 26.54 1.68 18.92
CA ASN A 384 26.87 1.72 20.35
C ASN A 384 25.75 2.34 21.19
N VAL A 385 24.51 2.00 20.86
CA VAL A 385 23.29 2.49 21.49
C VAL A 385 22.30 1.34 21.69
N SER A 386 21.25 1.55 22.47
CA SER A 386 20.19 0.56 22.65
C SER A 386 19.38 0.34 21.35
N PRO A 387 18.70 -0.81 21.19
CA PRO A 387 17.87 -1.08 20.01
C PRO A 387 16.83 -0.01 19.69
N SER A 388 16.14 0.52 20.72
CA SER A 388 15.12 1.56 20.50
C SER A 388 15.76 2.91 20.16
N GLN A 389 16.93 3.22 20.73
CA GLN A 389 17.70 4.41 20.35
C GLN A 389 18.23 4.31 18.93
N MET A 390 18.71 3.14 18.49
CA MET A 390 19.13 2.90 17.10
C MET A 390 17.97 3.15 16.13
N LEU A 391 16.79 2.60 16.43
CA LEU A 391 15.59 2.84 15.64
C LEU A 391 15.23 4.32 15.56
N TYR A 392 15.27 5.04 16.69
CA TYR A 392 15.00 6.47 16.73
C TYR A 392 16.04 7.29 15.95
N ASN A 393 17.32 6.97 16.09
CA ASN A 393 18.41 7.61 15.35
C ASN A 393 18.28 7.39 13.83
N LEU A 394 17.84 6.21 13.39
CA LEU A 394 17.55 5.94 11.98
C LEU A 394 16.33 6.74 11.48
N LYS A 395 15.26 6.86 12.28
CA LYS A 395 14.11 7.75 11.95
C LYS A 395 14.56 9.21 11.86
N ALA A 396 15.44 9.66 12.75
CA ALA A 396 16.02 11.01 12.71
C ALA A 396 16.80 11.24 11.42
N THR A 397 17.63 10.28 10.99
CA THR A 397 18.34 10.33 9.71
C THR A 397 17.37 10.40 8.53
N LEU A 398 16.31 9.58 8.55
CA LEU A 398 15.27 9.59 7.52
C LEU A 398 14.59 10.95 7.36
N ILE A 399 14.18 11.57 8.47
CA ILE A 399 13.49 12.88 8.45
C ILE A 399 14.43 13.98 7.96
N ASN A 400 15.69 13.98 8.39
CA ASN A 400 16.68 14.95 7.93
C ASN A 400 17.00 14.78 6.43
N PHE A 401 16.94 13.54 5.90
CA PHE A 401 17.31 13.27 4.52
C PHE A 401 16.15 13.52 3.55
N LEU A 402 14.94 13.20 3.97
CA LEU A 402 13.73 13.23 3.14
C LEU A 402 12.60 13.92 3.89
N PRO A 403 12.75 15.21 4.26
CA PRO A 403 11.71 15.92 4.98
C PRO A 403 10.44 16.06 4.14
N ALA A 404 9.28 15.93 4.79
CA ALA A 404 7.98 16.25 4.20
C ALA A 404 7.98 17.70 3.67
N HIS A 405 7.15 18.00 2.67
CA HIS A 405 7.24 19.28 1.93
C HIS A 405 7.18 20.52 2.85
N ILE A 406 6.25 20.54 3.81
CA ILE A 406 6.09 21.65 4.76
C ILE A 406 7.30 21.72 5.72
N HIS A 407 7.78 20.57 6.18
CA HIS A 407 8.97 20.51 7.03
C HIS A 407 10.22 20.99 6.29
N GLN A 408 10.35 20.68 5.00
CA GLN A 408 11.43 21.14 4.15
C GLN A 408 11.44 22.67 4.02
N ILE A 409 10.28 23.31 3.82
CA ILE A 409 10.17 24.78 3.78
C ILE A 409 10.66 25.38 5.10
N CYS A 410 10.26 24.80 6.23
CA CYS A 410 10.65 25.30 7.55
C CYS A 410 12.15 25.08 7.83
N LEU A 411 12.71 23.96 7.38
CA LEU A 411 14.13 23.64 7.52
C LEU A 411 15.04 24.48 6.62
N GLN A 412 14.59 24.88 5.42
CA GLN A 412 15.37 25.71 4.49
C GLN A 412 15.73 27.09 5.04
N ASN A 413 14.96 27.63 5.98
CA ASN A 413 15.30 28.88 6.66
C ASN A 413 16.51 28.72 7.61
N ASN A 414 16.86 27.49 7.98
CA ASN A 414 18.06 27.15 8.75
C ASN A 414 19.13 26.59 7.79
N ASN A 415 20.07 27.44 7.36
CA ASN A 415 21.13 27.21 6.36
C ASN A 415 22.06 25.97 6.52
N ASN A 416 21.75 25.01 7.41
CA ASN A 416 22.63 23.90 7.79
C ASN A 416 22.25 22.53 7.20
N VAL A 417 21.12 22.41 6.49
CA VAL A 417 20.66 21.11 5.94
C VAL A 417 21.22 20.84 4.54
N GLU A 418 21.54 21.90 3.77
CA GLU A 418 22.15 21.76 2.45
C GLU A 418 23.57 21.17 2.58
N GLY A 419 23.77 19.99 2.00
CA GLY A 419 25.06 19.28 2.01
C GLY A 419 25.21 18.20 3.10
N LEU A 420 24.21 17.98 3.96
CA LEU A 420 24.25 16.90 4.95
C LEU A 420 24.42 15.52 4.29
N HIS A 421 23.71 15.29 3.18
CA HIS A 421 23.79 14.06 2.38
C HIS A 421 25.17 13.87 1.76
N VAL A 422 25.81 14.97 1.35
CA VAL A 422 27.18 14.97 0.79
C VAL A 422 28.17 14.54 1.86
N ARG A 423 28.08 15.14 3.06
CA ARG A 423 28.95 14.80 4.20
C ARG A 423 28.72 13.37 4.69
N PHE A 424 27.47 12.93 4.76
CA PHE A 424 27.13 11.55 5.13
C PHE A 424 27.70 10.52 4.15
N LEU A 425 27.55 10.74 2.84
CA LEU A 425 28.08 9.84 1.82
C LEU A 425 29.62 9.84 1.80
N ASN A 426 30.26 11.00 2.00
CA ASN A 426 31.71 11.10 2.10
C ASN A 426 32.27 10.39 3.33
N ALA A 427 31.59 10.48 4.48
CA ALA A 427 31.96 9.82 5.72
C ALA A 427 31.76 8.28 5.71
N GLY A 428 31.32 7.69 4.60
CA GLY A 428 31.02 6.26 4.53
C GLY A 428 29.71 5.86 5.22
N GLY A 429 28.76 6.78 5.38
CA GLY A 429 27.45 6.46 5.96
C GLY A 429 26.68 5.39 5.18
N LEU A 430 26.89 5.27 3.86
CA LEU A 430 26.32 4.20 3.05
C LEU A 430 26.80 2.81 3.49
N SER A 431 28.09 2.66 3.83
CA SER A 431 28.61 1.39 4.33
C SER A 431 28.03 1.06 5.72
N CYS A 432 27.80 2.03 6.60
CA CYS A 432 27.11 1.77 7.87
C CYS A 432 25.71 1.16 7.64
N LEU A 433 24.94 1.70 6.70
CA LEU A 433 23.59 1.18 6.38
C LEU A 433 23.65 -0.22 5.73
N LEU A 434 24.62 -0.46 4.84
CA LEU A 434 24.84 -1.78 4.24
C LEU A 434 25.33 -2.82 5.24
N ASN A 435 26.11 -2.41 6.25
CA ASN A 435 26.55 -3.28 7.34
C ASN A 435 25.36 -3.74 8.19
N ILE A 436 24.31 -2.93 8.38
CA ILE A 436 23.09 -3.38 9.08
C ILE A 436 22.42 -4.56 8.34
N LEU A 437 22.49 -4.58 7.00
CA LEU A 437 21.95 -5.69 6.19
C LEU A 437 22.85 -6.93 6.21
N SER A 438 24.16 -6.73 6.27
CA SER A 438 25.16 -7.80 6.05
C SER A 438 25.62 -8.43 7.36
N GLU A 439 25.78 -7.63 8.40
CA GLU A 439 26.33 -8.00 9.70
C GLU A 439 25.22 -8.20 10.73
N LYS A 440 24.85 -9.47 10.96
CA LYS A 440 23.69 -9.85 11.77
C LYS A 440 23.82 -9.46 13.25
N HIS A 441 25.05 -9.38 13.79
CA HIS A 441 25.30 -9.11 15.21
C HIS A 441 24.75 -7.77 15.68
N TYR A 442 24.63 -6.77 14.79
CA TYR A 442 24.04 -5.47 15.13
C TYR A 442 22.55 -5.54 15.44
N THR A 443 21.86 -6.57 14.96
CA THR A 443 20.40 -6.72 15.11
C THR A 443 20.00 -7.88 16.02
N ASP A 444 20.95 -8.72 16.46
CA ASP A 444 20.67 -9.88 17.32
C ASP A 444 20.09 -9.51 18.69
N GLN A 445 20.38 -8.30 19.20
CA GLN A 445 19.85 -7.81 20.48
C GLN A 445 18.42 -7.24 20.37
N CYS A 446 17.89 -7.11 19.15
CA CYS A 446 16.58 -6.54 18.88
C CYS A 446 15.49 -7.61 18.91
N ASP A 447 14.38 -7.34 19.59
CA ASP A 447 13.15 -8.11 19.41
C ASP A 447 12.65 -8.01 17.95
N ILE A 448 11.80 -8.97 17.57
CA ILE A 448 11.36 -9.19 16.19
C ILE A 448 10.74 -7.93 15.58
N SER A 449 9.86 -7.24 16.32
CA SER A 449 9.20 -6.02 15.84
C SER A 449 10.21 -4.90 15.59
N THR A 450 11.09 -4.59 16.56
CA THR A 450 12.12 -3.54 16.41
C THR A 450 13.01 -3.78 15.21
N ARG A 451 13.44 -5.01 15.01
CA ARG A 451 14.32 -5.38 13.90
C ARG A 451 13.61 -5.21 12.55
N LYS A 452 12.33 -5.58 12.45
CA LYS A 452 11.51 -5.32 11.26
C LYS A 452 11.41 -3.82 10.96
N SER A 453 11.15 -2.99 11.96
CA SER A 453 11.10 -1.52 11.81
C SER A 453 12.46 -0.94 11.40
N ILE A 454 13.56 -1.44 11.96
CA ILE A 454 14.93 -1.05 11.58
C ILE A 454 15.17 -1.39 10.10
N TYR A 455 14.87 -2.61 9.68
CA TYR A 455 15.05 -3.02 8.29
C TYR A 455 14.18 -2.21 7.33
N PHE A 456 12.93 -1.90 7.68
CA PHE A 456 12.09 -1.01 6.88
C PHE A 456 12.79 0.34 6.62
N ILE A 457 13.24 1.03 7.68
CA ILE A 457 13.86 2.36 7.55
C ILE A 457 15.18 2.27 6.79
N VAL A 458 16.00 1.24 7.04
CA VAL A 458 17.28 1.05 6.35
C VAL A 458 17.07 0.78 4.86
N LEU A 459 16.13 -0.09 4.49
CA LEU A 459 15.79 -0.35 3.08
C LEU A 459 15.25 0.91 2.39
N TYR A 460 14.39 1.66 3.09
CA TYR A 460 13.84 2.92 2.59
C TYR A 460 14.94 3.97 2.33
N LEU A 461 15.87 4.15 3.28
CA LEU A 461 17.03 5.04 3.14
C LEU A 461 17.97 4.59 2.02
N LEU A 462 18.32 3.31 1.97
CA LEU A 462 19.22 2.74 0.98
C LEU A 462 18.67 2.90 -0.44
N LYS A 463 17.37 2.66 -0.65
CA LYS A 463 16.71 2.89 -1.95
C LYS A 463 16.93 4.31 -2.45
N ARG A 464 16.69 5.29 -1.59
CA ARG A 464 16.79 6.72 -1.93
C ARG A 464 18.23 7.16 -2.16
N LEU A 465 19.16 6.71 -1.31
CA LEU A 465 20.58 7.01 -1.46
C LEU A 465 21.19 6.36 -2.71
N LEU A 466 20.82 5.11 -3.03
CA LEU A 466 21.30 4.44 -4.24
C LEU A 466 20.71 5.07 -5.51
N ILE A 467 19.46 5.54 -5.50
CA ILE A 467 18.90 6.37 -6.57
C ILE A 467 19.73 7.65 -6.77
N ILE A 468 20.08 8.34 -5.68
CA ILE A 468 20.91 9.56 -5.76
C ILE A 468 22.28 9.24 -6.38
N ILE A 469 22.90 8.14 -5.97
CA ILE A 469 24.19 7.67 -6.52
C ILE A 469 24.05 7.29 -7.99
N ALA A 470 22.95 6.63 -8.38
CA ALA A 470 22.65 6.29 -9.77
C ALA A 470 22.58 7.56 -10.64
N ILE A 471 21.81 8.56 -10.22
CA ILE A 471 21.70 9.86 -10.92
C ILE A 471 23.06 10.57 -10.96
N TYR A 472 23.82 10.53 -9.86
CA TYR A 472 25.16 11.11 -9.78
C TYR A 472 26.12 10.46 -10.80
N GLN A 473 26.15 9.13 -10.87
CA GLN A 473 26.96 8.39 -11.83
C GLN A 473 26.55 8.69 -13.27
N LEU A 474 25.24 8.70 -13.55
CA LEU A 474 24.70 9.02 -14.88
C LEU A 474 25.13 10.41 -15.36
N ARG A 475 25.02 11.42 -14.49
CA ARG A 475 25.41 12.79 -14.85
C ARG A 475 26.92 12.96 -15.03
N LEU A 476 27.73 12.18 -14.32
CA LEU A 476 29.18 12.15 -14.52
C LEU A 476 29.58 11.52 -15.86
N THR A 477 28.86 10.49 -16.32
CA THR A 477 29.18 9.77 -17.56
C THR A 477 28.61 10.46 -18.79
N ASN A 478 27.43 11.10 -18.70
CA ASN A 478 26.83 11.84 -19.82
C ASN A 478 27.65 13.07 -20.26
N SER A 479 28.68 13.50 -19.52
CA SER A 479 29.64 14.49 -20.03
C SER A 479 30.64 13.93 -21.04
N ASN A 480 30.85 12.61 -21.09
CA ASN A 480 31.84 11.93 -21.93
C ASN A 480 31.24 10.66 -22.59
N ASN A 481 30.45 10.84 -23.65
CA ASN A 481 29.81 9.81 -24.51
C ASN A 481 28.77 8.88 -23.82
N PRO A 482 27.59 8.64 -24.46
CA PRO A 482 26.59 7.72 -23.93
C PRO A 482 27.07 6.27 -24.07
N SER A 483 27.13 5.54 -22.95
CA SER A 483 27.39 4.10 -22.92
C SER A 483 26.07 3.32 -22.77
N PRO A 484 25.96 2.07 -23.25
CA PRO A 484 24.74 1.25 -23.10
C PRO A 484 24.35 0.99 -21.64
N PHE A 485 25.31 1.12 -20.71
CA PHE A 485 25.05 1.12 -19.26
C PHE A 485 24.19 2.32 -18.83
N ASN A 486 24.46 3.51 -19.38
CA ASN A 486 23.72 4.74 -19.04
C ASN A 486 22.26 4.68 -19.49
N GLU A 487 21.97 4.13 -20.68
CA GLU A 487 20.60 4.01 -21.19
C GLU A 487 19.73 3.09 -20.32
N SER A 488 20.29 1.98 -19.82
CA SER A 488 19.57 1.07 -18.92
C SER A 488 19.28 1.69 -17.55
N LEU A 489 20.24 2.45 -17.03
CA LEU A 489 20.11 3.12 -15.75
C LEU A 489 19.10 4.29 -15.83
N GLU A 490 19.10 5.06 -16.92
CA GLU A 490 18.06 6.06 -17.21
C GLU A 490 16.67 5.44 -17.30
N GLN A 491 16.52 4.32 -18.00
CA GLN A 491 15.22 3.67 -18.16
C GLN A 491 14.66 3.12 -16.85
N ILE A 492 15.51 2.58 -15.97
CA ILE A 492 15.08 2.07 -14.65
C ILE A 492 14.73 3.24 -13.72
N LEU A 493 15.52 4.33 -13.74
CA LEU A 493 15.21 5.54 -12.98
C LEU A 493 13.91 6.21 -13.45
N ASN A 494 13.60 6.18 -14.76
CA ASN A 494 12.37 6.73 -15.34
C ASN A 494 11.08 6.04 -14.86
N ILE A 495 11.16 4.81 -14.34
CA ILE A 495 10.00 4.02 -13.92
C ILE A 495 9.86 3.97 -12.40
N THR A 496 10.93 4.25 -11.63
CA THR A 496 10.73 4.52 -10.21
C THR A 496 9.77 5.70 -10.07
N PRO A 497 8.60 5.53 -9.40
CA PRO A 497 7.51 6.54 -9.36
C PRO A 497 7.92 7.87 -8.69
N THR A 498 9.17 7.94 -8.25
CA THR A 498 9.79 8.98 -7.45
C THR A 498 10.55 10.01 -8.29
N ILE A 499 10.77 9.79 -9.60
CA ILE A 499 11.67 10.63 -10.41
C ILE A 499 11.03 11.03 -11.75
N PRO A 500 10.42 12.22 -11.86
CA PRO A 500 10.23 12.86 -13.15
C PRO A 500 11.59 13.39 -13.61
N LEU A 501 12.25 12.74 -14.57
CA LEU A 501 13.37 13.36 -15.29
C LEU A 501 12.81 14.35 -16.32
N PRO A 502 13.46 15.52 -16.53
CA PRO A 502 13.09 16.39 -17.63
C PRO A 502 13.34 15.62 -18.93
N ILE A 503 12.30 15.46 -19.75
CA ILE A 503 12.45 15.04 -21.14
C ILE A 503 13.24 16.15 -21.85
N MET A 504 14.57 16.07 -21.88
CA MET A 504 15.43 17.09 -22.53
C MET A 504 15.41 17.04 -24.07
N ASN A 505 14.38 16.43 -24.68
CA ASN A 505 14.19 16.43 -26.14
C ASN A 505 13.01 17.28 -26.62
N VAL A 506 12.45 18.18 -25.80
CA VAL A 506 11.51 19.20 -26.28
C VAL A 506 12.17 20.57 -26.23
N VAL A 507 12.85 20.92 -27.33
CA VAL A 507 13.15 22.32 -27.66
C VAL A 507 11.81 22.97 -28.01
N GLY A 508 11.14 23.55 -27.03
CA GLY A 508 9.89 24.28 -27.23
C GLY A 508 8.98 24.24 -26.02
N GLU A 509 8.80 25.41 -25.40
CA GLU A 509 7.83 25.75 -24.35
C GLU A 509 8.21 25.37 -22.90
N GLN A 510 8.21 26.42 -22.07
CA GLN A 510 8.58 26.44 -20.66
C GLN A 510 7.57 25.68 -19.80
N GLN A 511 7.63 24.36 -19.77
CA GLN A 511 7.10 23.61 -18.62
C GLN A 511 8.17 23.60 -17.54
N HIS A 512 7.96 24.36 -16.46
CA HIS A 512 8.76 24.29 -15.23
C HIS A 512 8.59 22.89 -14.61
N VAL A 513 9.33 21.89 -15.08
CA VAL A 513 9.41 20.59 -14.40
C VAL A 513 10.25 20.82 -13.14
N SER A 514 9.60 20.82 -11.98
CA SER A 514 10.31 20.91 -10.70
C SER A 514 11.20 19.69 -10.55
N MET A 515 12.52 19.88 -10.49
CA MET A 515 13.49 18.81 -10.24
C MET A 515 13.11 18.03 -8.97
N SER A 516 13.16 16.70 -9.02
CA SER A 516 12.94 15.87 -7.84
C SER A 516 14.00 16.14 -6.76
N VAL A 517 13.72 15.76 -5.51
CA VAL A 517 14.68 15.98 -4.40
C VAL A 517 15.97 15.22 -4.64
N GLU A 518 15.88 13.97 -5.11
CA GLU A 518 17.02 13.13 -5.44
C GLU A 518 17.88 13.77 -6.55
N GLN A 519 17.25 14.40 -7.55
CA GLN A 519 17.96 15.12 -8.62
C GLN A 519 18.64 16.40 -8.13
N LYS A 520 18.05 17.12 -7.18
CA LYS A 520 18.66 18.30 -6.54
C LYS A 520 19.87 17.88 -5.72
N ILE A 521 19.74 16.84 -4.90
CA ILE A 521 20.84 16.32 -4.08
C ILE A 521 21.97 15.80 -4.99
N ALA A 522 21.66 15.05 -6.04
CA ALA A 522 22.65 14.62 -7.02
C ALA A 522 23.38 15.80 -7.68
N ALA A 523 22.70 16.92 -7.93
CA ALA A 523 23.35 18.14 -8.44
C ALA A 523 24.33 18.73 -7.41
N THR A 524 23.94 18.78 -6.13
CA THR A 524 24.82 19.26 -5.05
C THR A 524 26.05 18.37 -4.85
N LEU A 525 25.90 17.05 -4.99
CA LEU A 525 27.03 16.10 -4.96
C LEU A 525 28.03 16.37 -6.08
N ILE A 526 27.56 16.69 -7.29
CA ILE A 526 28.44 17.03 -8.43
C ILE A 526 29.17 18.35 -8.17
N ALA A 527 28.47 19.35 -7.64
CA ALA A 527 29.05 20.65 -7.32
C ALA A 527 30.20 20.54 -6.29
N HIS A 528 30.06 19.66 -5.30
CA HIS A 528 31.03 19.46 -4.22
C HIS A 528 31.96 18.25 -4.40
N ARG A 529 32.06 17.68 -5.61
CA ARG A 529 32.85 16.46 -5.88
C ARG A 529 34.34 16.56 -5.52
N ALA A 530 34.91 17.77 -5.58
CA ALA A 530 36.32 18.02 -5.30
C ALA A 530 36.61 18.06 -3.79
N ASP A 531 35.66 18.62 -3.03
CA ASP A 531 35.78 18.78 -1.58
C ASP A 531 35.41 17.49 -0.84
N TYR A 532 34.46 16.72 -1.38
CA TYR A 532 33.91 15.53 -0.75
C TYR A 532 33.83 14.34 -1.72
N PRO A 533 34.96 13.65 -2.01
CA PRO A 533 34.95 12.48 -2.87
C PRO A 533 34.19 11.32 -2.22
N ILE A 534 33.37 10.61 -2.99
CA ILE A 534 32.70 9.38 -2.54
C ILE A 534 33.72 8.23 -2.62
N LEU A 535 33.96 7.55 -1.49
CA LEU A 535 34.85 6.40 -1.43
C LEU A 535 34.33 5.27 -2.34
N LYS A 536 35.17 4.73 -3.22
CA LYS A 536 34.78 3.59 -4.07
C LYS A 536 34.47 2.32 -3.27
N ASN A 537 35.07 2.19 -2.08
CA ASN A 537 34.87 1.03 -1.20
C ASN A 537 33.52 1.05 -0.47
N SER A 538 32.79 2.17 -0.46
CA SER A 538 31.45 2.26 0.14
C SER A 538 30.33 1.88 -0.84
N LEU A 539 30.67 1.48 -2.07
CA LEU A 539 29.71 1.08 -3.09
C LEU A 539 29.18 -0.35 -2.87
N LEU A 540 28.02 -0.61 -3.47
CA LEU A 540 27.34 -1.89 -3.40
C LEU A 540 28.20 -3.04 -4.00
N GLN A 541 28.21 -4.19 -3.32
CA GLN A 541 28.93 -5.39 -3.73
C GLN A 541 27.95 -6.57 -3.86
N TYR A 542 28.37 -7.64 -4.55
CA TYR A 542 27.56 -8.84 -4.72
C TYR A 542 27.11 -9.47 -3.40
N ASN A 543 27.98 -9.46 -2.36
CA ASN A 543 27.63 -9.98 -1.04
C ASN A 543 26.45 -9.22 -0.42
N HIS A 544 26.40 -7.89 -0.57
CA HIS A 544 25.29 -7.07 -0.07
C HIS A 544 23.98 -7.42 -0.78
N ILE A 545 24.03 -7.69 -2.10
CA ILE A 545 22.85 -8.10 -2.87
C ILE A 545 22.35 -9.48 -2.44
N ARG A 546 23.27 -10.41 -2.17
CA ARG A 546 22.94 -11.75 -1.68
C ARG A 546 22.26 -11.71 -0.31
N GLU A 547 22.74 -10.88 0.61
CA GLU A 547 22.11 -10.68 1.93
C GLU A 547 20.79 -9.93 1.82
N LEU A 548 20.67 -8.96 0.90
CA LEU A 548 19.39 -8.30 0.60
C LEU A 548 18.33 -9.30 0.13
N ILE A 549 18.67 -10.22 -0.78
CA ILE A 549 17.75 -11.28 -1.22
C ILE A 549 17.32 -12.15 -0.04
N ARG A 550 18.26 -12.54 0.83
CA ARG A 550 17.93 -13.31 2.05
C ARG A 550 16.93 -12.56 2.93
N LEU A 551 17.17 -11.27 3.18
CA LEU A 551 16.30 -10.45 4.01
C LEU A 551 14.89 -10.33 3.41
N ILE A 552 14.78 -10.05 2.11
CA ILE A 552 13.48 -9.98 1.41
C ILE A 552 12.72 -11.29 1.55
N TRP A 553 13.41 -12.42 1.34
CA TRP A 553 12.80 -13.75 1.44
C TRP A 553 12.29 -14.04 2.85
N CYS A 554 13.05 -13.66 3.89
CA CYS A 554 12.60 -13.77 5.28
C CYS A 554 11.42 -12.84 5.58
N LEU A 555 11.41 -11.60 5.08
CA LEU A 555 10.33 -10.64 5.29
C LEU A 555 9.02 -11.08 4.62
N ALA A 556 9.09 -11.81 3.52
CA ALA A 556 7.94 -12.36 2.81
C ALA A 556 7.36 -13.64 3.44
N SER A 557 8.05 -14.23 4.43
CA SER A 557 7.59 -15.43 5.15
C SER A 557 6.45 -15.09 6.13
N ASP A 558 5.59 -16.06 6.46
CA ASP A 558 4.44 -15.84 7.34
C ASP A 558 4.88 -15.37 8.76
N PRO A 559 4.31 -14.26 9.29
CA PRO A 559 4.60 -13.72 10.61
C PRO A 559 4.15 -14.61 11.78
N LYS A 560 3.30 -15.62 11.57
CA LYS A 560 2.68 -16.40 12.67
C LYS A 560 3.60 -17.40 13.38
N GLN A 561 4.85 -17.53 12.97
CA GLN A 561 5.84 -18.35 13.68
C GLN A 561 7.16 -17.59 13.75
N ASN A 562 8.04 -17.89 14.70
CA ASN A 562 9.41 -17.33 14.78
C ASN A 562 10.30 -17.66 13.54
N SER A 563 9.68 -18.00 12.40
CA SER A 563 10.23 -18.24 11.07
C SER A 563 11.20 -17.14 10.66
N PHE A 564 10.89 -15.85 10.91
CA PHE A 564 11.76 -14.74 10.54
C PHE A 564 13.16 -14.86 11.17
N GLU A 565 13.26 -15.12 12.47
CA GLU A 565 14.55 -15.24 13.16
C GLU A 565 15.31 -16.50 12.76
N ILE A 566 14.56 -17.61 12.65
CA ILE A 566 15.09 -18.91 12.26
C ILE A 566 15.67 -18.83 10.85
N ASN A 567 14.90 -18.29 9.90
CA ASN A 567 15.29 -18.17 8.49
C ASN A 567 16.43 -17.18 8.27
N LEU A 568 16.51 -16.09 9.05
CA LEU A 568 17.62 -15.14 8.94
C LEU A 568 18.98 -15.80 9.23
N LYS A 569 19.02 -16.81 10.11
CA LYS A 569 20.24 -17.54 10.49
C LYS A 569 20.53 -18.76 9.62
N ASN A 570 19.54 -19.23 8.86
CA ASN A 570 19.64 -20.46 8.09
C ASN A 570 20.09 -20.25 6.63
N ASP A 571 20.47 -21.36 5.99
CA ASP A 571 20.77 -21.39 4.56
C ASP A 571 19.51 -21.18 3.71
N PHE A 572 19.71 -20.68 2.49
CA PHE A 572 18.63 -20.39 1.52
C PHE A 572 17.69 -21.58 1.26
N ILE A 573 18.20 -22.81 1.35
CA ILE A 573 17.40 -24.03 1.14
C ILE A 573 16.38 -24.22 2.27
N VAL A 574 16.74 -23.88 3.51
CA VAL A 574 15.83 -23.99 4.66
C VAL A 574 14.73 -22.95 4.57
N ILE A 575 15.05 -21.74 4.10
CA ILE A 575 14.06 -20.69 3.83
C ILE A 575 13.03 -21.22 2.83
N HIS A 576 13.48 -21.81 1.72
CA HIS A 576 12.58 -22.42 0.73
C HIS A 576 11.67 -23.52 1.32
N GLN A 577 12.20 -24.33 2.23
CA GLN A 577 11.42 -25.39 2.88
C GLN A 577 10.31 -24.84 3.77
N SER A 578 10.53 -23.69 4.44
CA SER A 578 9.49 -23.06 5.28
C SER A 578 8.27 -22.64 4.46
N PHE A 579 8.46 -22.01 3.30
CA PHE A 579 7.38 -21.65 2.38
C PHE A 579 6.56 -22.85 1.88
N LYS A 580 7.19 -24.02 1.77
CA LYS A 580 6.52 -25.25 1.35
C LYS A 580 5.76 -25.94 2.49
N GLN A 581 6.22 -25.85 3.74
CA GLN A 581 5.65 -26.58 4.87
C GLN A 581 4.47 -25.86 5.53
N ASP A 582 4.48 -24.53 5.55
CA ASP A 582 3.52 -23.74 6.34
C ASP A 582 2.08 -23.74 5.78
N ASN A 583 1.86 -24.15 4.52
CA ASN A 583 0.54 -24.11 3.87
C ASN A 583 -0.17 -25.48 3.75
N PHE A 584 0.47 -26.61 4.09
CA PHE A 584 -0.18 -27.94 4.00
C PHE A 584 -1.05 -28.30 5.23
N ASN A 585 -0.99 -27.52 6.30
CA ASN A 585 -1.72 -27.79 7.55
C ASN A 585 -2.98 -26.93 7.78
N SER A 586 -3.35 -26.02 6.86
CA SER A 586 -4.52 -25.15 7.01
C SER A 586 -5.78 -25.70 6.33
N ASN A 587 -6.38 -26.71 6.96
CA ASN A 587 -7.84 -26.95 6.81
C ASN A 587 -8.67 -26.00 7.69
N ASP A 588 -8.04 -25.09 8.42
CA ASP A 588 -8.74 -23.97 9.04
C ASP A 588 -8.90 -22.87 7.99
N THR A 589 -10.15 -22.68 7.56
CA THR A 589 -10.64 -21.51 6.84
C THR A 589 -9.88 -20.26 7.26
N PHE A 590 -9.21 -19.63 6.28
CA PHE A 590 -8.69 -18.27 6.36
C PHE A 590 -9.86 -17.32 6.66
N ILE A 591 -10.26 -17.23 7.92
CA ILE A 591 -10.98 -16.06 8.43
C ILE A 591 -9.89 -15.00 8.56
N ILE A 592 -9.68 -14.27 7.46
CA ILE A 592 -9.11 -12.95 7.49
C ILE A 592 -10.07 -12.16 8.38
N ASN A 593 -9.65 -11.86 9.61
CA ASN A 593 -10.32 -10.82 10.36
C ASN A 593 -9.98 -9.52 9.62
N ASP A 594 -10.92 -9.02 8.82
CA ASP A 594 -10.85 -7.77 8.04
C ASP A 594 -10.46 -6.53 8.89
N ASP A 595 -10.44 -6.65 10.22
CA ASP A 595 -10.16 -5.54 11.13
C ASP A 595 -8.66 -5.29 11.42
N ASN A 596 -7.73 -6.08 10.87
CA ASN A 596 -6.27 -5.86 11.02
C ASN A 596 -5.49 -5.90 9.69
N GLU A 597 -6.11 -5.49 8.57
CA GLU A 597 -5.41 -5.28 7.29
C GLU A 597 -4.51 -4.02 7.27
N GLU A 598 -4.25 -3.39 8.42
CA GLU A 598 -3.34 -2.25 8.50
C GLU A 598 -1.87 -2.70 8.36
N ASP A 599 -1.34 -2.52 7.14
CA ASP A 599 0.08 -2.37 6.79
C ASP A 599 1.07 -2.94 7.81
N ASP A 600 1.21 -4.27 7.83
CA ASP A 600 2.34 -4.91 8.50
C ASP A 600 3.63 -4.25 7.97
N GLU A 601 4.40 -3.57 8.83
CA GLU A 601 5.69 -2.96 8.46
C GLU A 601 6.62 -3.96 7.74
N SER A 602 6.40 -5.26 7.95
CA SER A 602 7.08 -6.36 7.25
C SER A 602 6.77 -6.39 5.74
N GLN A 603 5.51 -6.21 5.36
CA GLN A 603 5.08 -6.17 3.96
C GLN A 603 5.61 -4.91 3.27
N LEU A 604 5.55 -3.77 3.95
CA LEU A 604 6.15 -2.52 3.46
C LEU A 604 7.67 -2.65 3.30
N ALA A 605 8.38 -3.23 4.27
CA ALA A 605 9.81 -3.51 4.18
C ALA A 605 10.14 -4.44 3.00
N CYS A 606 9.34 -5.48 2.78
CA CYS A 606 9.51 -6.38 1.64
C CYS A 606 9.33 -5.64 0.31
N ARG A 607 8.33 -4.76 0.20
CA ARG A 607 8.09 -3.94 -1.00
C ARG A 607 9.29 -3.04 -1.31
N GLU A 608 9.75 -2.31 -0.29
CA GLU A 608 10.92 -1.43 -0.38
C GLU A 608 12.19 -2.22 -0.73
N GLY A 609 12.35 -3.42 -0.17
CA GLY A 609 13.45 -4.32 -0.48
C GLY A 609 13.44 -4.82 -1.93
N LEU A 610 12.29 -5.17 -2.48
CA LEU A 610 12.15 -5.61 -3.88
C LEU A 610 12.48 -4.48 -4.87
N GLU A 611 12.00 -3.27 -4.61
CA GLU A 611 12.37 -2.09 -5.42
C GLU A 611 13.88 -1.77 -5.31
N LEU A 612 14.44 -1.89 -4.10
CA LEU A 612 15.87 -1.74 -3.86
C LEU A 612 16.71 -2.78 -4.62
N LEU A 613 16.24 -4.03 -4.69
CA LEU A 613 16.90 -5.10 -5.44
C LEU A 613 16.99 -4.76 -6.93
N SER A 614 15.92 -4.23 -7.53
CA SER A 614 15.93 -3.80 -8.94
C SER A 614 16.98 -2.73 -9.21
N ILE A 615 17.04 -1.71 -8.36
CA ILE A 615 18.03 -0.62 -8.48
C ILE A 615 19.45 -1.15 -8.24
N SER A 616 19.61 -2.06 -7.28
CA SER A 616 20.89 -2.68 -6.93
C SER A 616 21.49 -3.48 -8.10
N LEU A 617 20.67 -4.26 -8.81
CA LEU A 617 21.08 -5.02 -9.98
C LEU A 617 21.40 -4.11 -11.18
N ALA A 618 20.69 -3.00 -11.32
CA ALA A 618 20.99 -1.98 -12.33
C ALA A 618 22.35 -1.31 -12.11
N LEU A 619 22.68 -1.01 -10.84
CA LEU A 619 23.94 -0.38 -10.44
C LEU A 619 25.15 -1.32 -10.54
N VAL A 620 24.95 -2.63 -10.31
CA VAL A 620 26.02 -3.63 -10.35
C VAL A 620 25.66 -4.77 -11.34
N PRO A 621 25.80 -4.53 -12.66
CA PRO A 621 25.40 -5.50 -13.69
C PRO A 621 26.08 -6.87 -13.56
N SER A 622 27.34 -6.92 -13.12
CA SER A 622 28.08 -8.18 -12.94
C SER A 622 27.43 -9.13 -11.94
N SER A 623 26.61 -8.61 -11.04
CA SER A 623 25.87 -9.41 -10.06
C SER A 623 24.80 -10.29 -10.71
N VAL A 624 24.22 -9.85 -11.84
CA VAL A 624 23.19 -10.62 -12.57
C VAL A 624 23.77 -11.94 -13.08
N GLU A 625 24.97 -11.91 -13.67
CA GLU A 625 25.63 -13.12 -14.17
C GLU A 625 25.98 -14.11 -13.06
N ASN A 626 26.28 -13.60 -11.86
CA ASN A 626 26.53 -14.44 -10.69
C ASN A 626 25.23 -15.04 -10.14
N LEU A 627 24.14 -14.25 -10.04
CA LEU A 627 22.83 -14.74 -9.58
C LEU A 627 22.26 -15.82 -10.50
N LEU A 628 22.42 -15.69 -11.82
CA LEU A 628 21.95 -16.68 -12.79
C LEU A 628 22.63 -18.06 -12.62
N LYS A 629 23.79 -18.13 -11.96
CA LYS A 629 24.50 -19.40 -11.65
C LYS A 629 24.07 -20.01 -10.33
N GLU A 630 23.37 -19.26 -9.48
CA GLU A 630 23.00 -19.68 -8.13
C GLU A 630 21.64 -20.39 -8.12
N ASN A 631 21.59 -21.60 -7.56
CA ASN A 631 20.35 -22.39 -7.50
C ASN A 631 19.27 -21.75 -6.63
N PHE A 632 19.65 -20.97 -5.61
CA PHE A 632 18.67 -20.36 -4.70
C PHE A 632 17.84 -19.27 -5.38
N PHE A 633 18.32 -18.67 -6.47
CA PHE A 633 17.63 -17.58 -7.14
C PHE A 633 16.33 -18.06 -7.80
N GLU A 634 16.31 -19.30 -8.30
CA GLU A 634 15.09 -19.96 -8.80
C GLU A 634 14.06 -20.12 -7.68
N TYR A 635 14.47 -20.64 -6.52
CA TYR A 635 13.57 -20.84 -5.38
C TYR A 635 13.02 -19.52 -4.83
N PHE A 636 13.87 -18.50 -4.71
CA PHE A 636 13.47 -17.16 -4.29
C PHE A 636 12.35 -16.59 -5.18
N PHE A 637 12.49 -16.70 -6.50
CA PHE A 637 11.47 -16.27 -7.45
C PHE A 637 10.16 -17.03 -7.30
N ILE A 638 10.23 -18.37 -7.18
CA ILE A 638 9.03 -19.23 -7.05
C ILE A 638 8.28 -18.90 -5.78
N ASP A 639 8.99 -18.77 -4.67
CA ASP A 639 8.39 -18.60 -3.36
C ASP A 639 7.66 -17.27 -3.25
N LEU A 640 8.23 -16.20 -3.82
CA LEU A 640 7.59 -14.88 -3.81
C LEU A 640 6.35 -14.78 -4.70
N ILE A 641 6.30 -15.48 -5.83
CA ILE A 641 5.20 -15.36 -6.80
C ILE A 641 4.12 -16.41 -6.57
N LEU A 642 4.49 -17.63 -6.18
CA LEU A 642 3.55 -18.74 -6.07
C LEU A 642 3.17 -19.05 -4.62
N TYR A 643 4.13 -19.16 -3.70
CA TYR A 643 3.85 -19.63 -2.34
C TYR A 643 3.57 -18.50 -1.33
N CYS A 644 3.93 -17.25 -1.65
CA CYS A 644 3.71 -16.13 -0.76
C CYS A 644 2.21 -15.84 -0.59
N PRO A 645 1.67 -15.80 0.63
CA PRO A 645 0.24 -15.57 0.86
C PRO A 645 -0.18 -14.12 0.54
N TYR A 646 0.74 -13.16 0.64
CA TYR A 646 0.46 -11.74 0.50
C TYR A 646 0.35 -11.28 -0.96
N GLN A 647 -0.83 -10.83 -1.36
CA GLN A 647 -1.09 -10.33 -2.70
C GLN A 647 -0.19 -9.13 -3.06
N ILE A 648 -0.02 -8.16 -2.15
CA ILE A 648 0.81 -6.96 -2.39
C ILE A 648 2.25 -7.34 -2.74
N ILE A 649 2.82 -8.34 -2.06
CA ILE A 649 4.19 -8.82 -2.30
C ILE A 649 4.27 -9.55 -3.65
N ARG A 650 3.29 -10.39 -4.00
CA ARG A 650 3.24 -11.08 -5.31
C ARG A 650 3.19 -10.08 -6.47
N HIS A 651 2.30 -9.09 -6.40
CA HIS A 651 2.18 -8.04 -7.43
C HIS A 651 3.46 -7.23 -7.55
N THR A 652 4.03 -6.78 -6.43
CA THR A 652 5.29 -6.04 -6.43
C THR A 652 6.42 -6.87 -7.04
N SER A 653 6.54 -8.14 -6.64
CA SER A 653 7.56 -9.05 -7.17
C SER A 653 7.43 -9.20 -8.70
N SER A 654 6.21 -9.44 -9.17
CA SER A 654 5.88 -9.54 -10.60
C SER A 654 6.28 -8.28 -11.38
N GLU A 655 5.91 -7.09 -10.88
CA GLU A 655 6.29 -5.82 -11.50
C GLU A 655 7.82 -5.63 -11.53
N GLN A 656 8.52 -5.88 -10.42
CA GLN A 656 9.98 -5.70 -10.34
C GLN A 656 10.73 -6.66 -11.27
N ILE A 657 10.28 -7.92 -11.39
CA ILE A 657 10.87 -8.89 -12.32
C ILE A 657 10.63 -8.48 -13.78
N PHE A 658 9.43 -7.99 -14.11
CA PHE A 658 9.16 -7.45 -15.43
C PHE A 658 10.02 -6.21 -15.74
N LEU A 659 10.24 -5.34 -14.74
CA LEU A 659 11.09 -4.16 -14.86
C LEU A 659 12.55 -4.54 -15.17
N LEU A 660 13.10 -5.49 -14.41
CA LEU A 660 14.45 -6.04 -14.60
C LEU A 660 14.62 -6.65 -15.99
N THR A 661 13.65 -7.43 -16.45
CA THR A 661 13.71 -8.09 -17.75
C THR A 661 13.53 -7.14 -18.93
N SER A 662 12.76 -6.07 -18.77
CA SER A 662 12.45 -5.14 -19.87
C SER A 662 13.43 -3.96 -20.00
N ARG A 663 14.11 -3.55 -18.92
CA ARG A 663 14.83 -2.26 -18.88
C ARG A 663 16.28 -2.31 -18.39
N CYS A 664 16.82 -3.47 -18.04
CA CYS A 664 18.26 -3.64 -17.79
C CYS A 664 19.11 -3.45 -19.07
N SER A 665 20.44 -3.57 -18.94
CA SER A 665 21.34 -3.48 -20.10
C SER A 665 21.01 -4.56 -21.15
N GLN A 666 21.09 -4.22 -22.44
CA GLN A 666 20.55 -5.04 -23.54
C GLN A 666 20.99 -6.52 -23.49
N GLY A 667 22.27 -6.80 -23.26
CA GLY A 667 22.78 -8.18 -23.18
C GLY A 667 22.33 -8.96 -21.94
N GLN A 668 21.94 -8.28 -20.87
CA GLN A 668 21.47 -8.92 -19.64
C GLN A 668 19.96 -9.17 -19.66
N CYS A 669 19.19 -8.31 -20.32
CA CYS A 669 17.76 -8.50 -20.53
C CYS A 669 17.45 -9.82 -21.23
N GLU A 670 18.17 -10.13 -22.31
CA GLU A 670 17.97 -11.39 -23.04
C GLU A 670 18.23 -12.61 -22.15
N ASN A 671 19.34 -12.59 -21.39
CA ASN A 671 19.69 -13.67 -20.47
C ASN A 671 18.66 -13.83 -19.34
N LEU A 672 18.19 -12.73 -18.75
CA LEU A 672 17.17 -12.73 -17.69
C LEU A 672 15.83 -13.24 -18.21
N ILE A 673 15.37 -12.75 -19.36
CA ILE A 673 14.11 -13.20 -19.98
C ILE A 673 14.20 -14.69 -20.30
N GLN A 674 15.29 -15.14 -20.92
CA GLN A 674 15.46 -16.55 -21.26
C GLN A 674 15.50 -17.43 -20.01
N PHE A 675 16.18 -16.98 -18.95
CA PHE A 675 16.21 -17.67 -17.66
C PHE A 675 14.80 -17.78 -17.05
N PHE A 676 14.09 -16.66 -16.87
CA PHE A 676 12.76 -16.67 -16.26
C PHE A 676 11.76 -17.48 -17.08
N LEU A 677 11.73 -17.34 -18.41
CA LEU A 677 10.86 -18.15 -19.27
C LEU A 677 11.19 -19.64 -19.17
N GLN A 678 12.49 -20.02 -19.21
CA GLN A 678 12.89 -21.42 -19.08
C GLN A 678 12.47 -22.00 -17.72
N LYS A 679 12.63 -21.25 -16.63
CA LYS A 679 12.27 -21.71 -15.28
C LYS A 679 10.77 -21.77 -15.06
N GLN A 680 10.02 -20.76 -15.50
CA GLN A 680 8.56 -20.74 -15.43
C GLN A 680 7.95 -21.91 -16.22
N PHE A 681 8.46 -22.22 -17.42
CA PHE A 681 8.04 -23.42 -18.15
C PHE A 681 8.38 -24.71 -17.42
N GLN A 682 9.58 -24.82 -16.83
CA GLN A 682 9.94 -26.01 -16.03
C GLN A 682 8.99 -26.23 -14.85
N LEU A 683 8.57 -25.15 -14.17
CA LEU A 683 7.59 -25.20 -13.09
C LEU A 683 6.21 -25.64 -13.58
N LEU A 684 5.73 -25.02 -14.66
CA LEU A 684 4.44 -25.34 -15.26
C LEU A 684 4.33 -26.84 -15.60
N ASN A 685 5.38 -27.43 -16.16
CA ASN A 685 5.40 -28.84 -16.53
C ASN A 685 5.59 -29.81 -15.35
N LYS A 686 6.37 -29.44 -14.32
CA LYS A 686 6.73 -30.34 -13.20
C LYS A 686 5.77 -30.30 -12.02
N SER A 687 4.97 -29.24 -11.87
CA SER A 687 4.24 -28.95 -10.63
C SER A 687 2.76 -28.62 -10.84
N SER A 688 2.11 -29.29 -11.79
CA SER A 688 0.68 -29.16 -12.08
C SER A 688 -0.22 -29.35 -10.84
N ASP A 689 0.15 -30.24 -9.92
CA ASP A 689 -0.59 -30.47 -8.67
C ASP A 689 -0.43 -29.33 -7.66
N ASN A 690 0.69 -28.60 -7.66
CA ASN A 690 0.87 -27.43 -6.80
C ASN A 690 -0.02 -26.27 -7.24
N PHE A 691 -0.18 -26.04 -8.55
CA PHE A 691 -1.05 -24.97 -9.06
C PHE A 691 -2.52 -25.20 -8.70
N LYS A 692 -2.98 -26.46 -8.60
CA LYS A 692 -4.32 -26.78 -8.09
C LYS A 692 -4.51 -26.38 -6.63
N ASN A 693 -3.48 -26.56 -5.81
CA ASN A 693 -3.52 -26.18 -4.39
C ASN A 693 -3.42 -24.66 -4.17
N TYR A 694 -2.82 -23.92 -5.13
CA TYR A 694 -2.58 -22.48 -5.05
C TYR A 694 -3.29 -21.70 -6.17
N SER A 695 -4.52 -22.09 -6.52
CA SER A 695 -5.23 -21.58 -7.70
C SER A 695 -5.41 -20.05 -7.70
N LEU A 696 -5.81 -19.46 -6.58
CA LEU A 696 -5.95 -18.00 -6.43
C LEU A 696 -4.61 -17.27 -6.57
N GLN A 697 -3.52 -17.82 -6.04
CA GLN A 697 -2.19 -17.20 -6.05
C GLN A 697 -1.51 -17.34 -7.42
N SER A 698 -1.87 -18.39 -8.17
CA SER A 698 -1.31 -18.68 -9.48
C SER A 698 -1.63 -17.61 -10.53
N SER A 699 -2.65 -16.78 -10.35
CA SER A 699 -3.02 -15.75 -11.32
C SER A 699 -1.86 -14.78 -11.61
N ASP A 700 -1.12 -14.39 -10.59
CA ASP A 700 0.00 -13.44 -10.70
C ASP A 700 1.19 -14.08 -11.42
N PHE A 701 1.41 -15.38 -11.22
CA PHE A 701 2.38 -16.19 -11.97
C PHE A 701 2.04 -16.23 -13.46
N PHE A 702 0.79 -16.56 -13.81
CA PHE A 702 0.33 -16.60 -15.20
C PHE A 702 0.43 -15.23 -15.88
N LEU A 703 0.03 -14.17 -15.17
CA LEU A 703 0.12 -12.80 -15.68
C LEU A 703 1.57 -12.41 -15.99
N LEU A 704 2.51 -12.72 -15.10
CA LEU A 704 3.93 -12.44 -15.31
C LEU A 704 4.47 -13.19 -16.53
N LEU A 705 4.19 -14.50 -16.64
CA LEU A 705 4.61 -15.31 -17.78
C LEU A 705 4.07 -14.74 -19.10
N CYS A 706 2.80 -14.35 -19.13
CA CYS A 706 2.20 -13.72 -20.32
C CYS A 706 2.87 -12.39 -20.68
N ARG A 707 3.16 -11.53 -19.68
CA ARG A 707 3.86 -10.26 -19.91
C ARG A 707 5.28 -10.49 -20.45
N LEU A 708 6.01 -11.46 -19.91
CA LEU A 708 7.35 -11.82 -20.37
C LEU A 708 7.32 -12.38 -21.81
N LEU A 709 6.34 -13.22 -22.15
CA LEU A 709 6.17 -13.75 -23.51
C LEU A 709 5.83 -12.65 -24.52
N SER A 710 4.90 -11.76 -24.17
CA SER A 710 4.54 -10.61 -25.02
C SER A 710 5.75 -9.70 -25.25
N TYR A 711 6.54 -9.44 -24.20
CA TYR A 711 7.78 -8.66 -24.33
C TYR A 711 8.83 -9.37 -25.19
N ALA A 712 9.05 -10.67 -24.99
CA ALA A 712 9.96 -11.48 -25.80
C ALA A 712 9.56 -11.47 -27.29
N TYR A 713 8.26 -11.55 -27.58
CA TYR A 713 7.72 -11.43 -28.94
C TYR A 713 8.03 -10.06 -29.55
N SER A 714 7.78 -8.97 -28.82
CA SER A 714 8.03 -7.60 -29.28
C SER A 714 9.52 -7.33 -29.60
N ARG A 715 10.43 -8.03 -28.92
CA ARG A 715 11.88 -7.94 -29.10
C ARG A 715 12.46 -9.01 -30.01
N SER A 716 11.63 -9.87 -30.61
CA SER A 716 12.05 -11.01 -31.44
C SER A 716 12.98 -12.02 -30.74
N ILE A 717 12.91 -12.11 -29.41
CA ILE A 717 13.63 -13.10 -28.62
C ILE A 717 12.82 -14.41 -28.66
N SER A 718 13.38 -15.48 -29.21
CA SER A 718 12.70 -16.78 -29.26
C SER A 718 13.03 -17.61 -28.02
N PRO A 719 12.10 -17.81 -27.07
CA PRO A 719 12.33 -18.73 -25.96
C PRO A 719 12.58 -20.18 -26.43
N PRO A 720 13.28 -21.01 -25.63
CA PRO A 720 13.41 -22.43 -25.90
C PRO A 720 12.07 -23.16 -25.73
N ASN A 721 11.85 -24.23 -26.52
CA ASN A 721 10.73 -25.17 -26.39
C ASN A 721 9.29 -24.63 -26.61
N ILE A 722 9.10 -23.49 -27.26
CA ILE A 722 7.76 -22.92 -27.58
C ILE A 722 6.82 -23.95 -28.23
N TYR A 723 7.34 -24.79 -29.13
CA TYR A 723 6.53 -25.82 -29.80
C TYR A 723 6.01 -26.88 -28.84
N GLN A 724 6.87 -27.36 -27.95
CA GLN A 724 6.48 -28.37 -26.96
C GLN A 724 5.46 -27.77 -26.00
N GLN A 725 5.76 -26.58 -25.44
CA GLN A 725 4.86 -25.90 -24.51
C GLN A 725 3.48 -25.59 -25.11
N LEU A 726 3.41 -25.13 -26.36
CA LEU A 726 2.11 -24.90 -27.01
C LEU A 726 1.32 -26.20 -27.19
N ASN A 727 1.98 -27.31 -27.52
CA ASN A 727 1.31 -28.60 -27.63
C ASN A 727 0.83 -29.11 -26.27
N ASP A 728 1.62 -28.92 -25.22
CA ASP A 728 1.28 -29.30 -23.85
C ASP A 728 0.05 -28.50 -23.37
N GLU A 729 0.03 -27.18 -23.60
CA GLU A 729 -1.11 -26.31 -23.27
C GLU A 729 -2.38 -26.67 -24.05
N ILE A 730 -2.26 -26.93 -25.36
CA ILE A 730 -3.43 -27.35 -26.16
C ILE A 730 -3.93 -28.72 -25.73
N SER A 731 -3.04 -29.63 -25.35
CA SER A 731 -3.41 -30.94 -24.82
C SER A 731 -4.10 -30.81 -23.46
N TYR A 732 -3.62 -29.89 -22.62
CA TYR A 732 -4.25 -29.56 -21.35
C TYR A 732 -5.67 -29.02 -21.58
N LEU A 733 -5.86 -27.98 -22.42
CA LEU A 733 -7.17 -27.44 -22.77
C LEU A 733 -8.12 -28.52 -23.35
N LYS A 734 -7.61 -29.49 -24.09
CA LYS A 734 -8.42 -30.62 -24.59
C LYS A 734 -8.94 -31.56 -23.49
N GLN A 735 -8.24 -31.65 -22.36
CA GLN A 735 -8.54 -32.60 -21.28
C GLN A 735 -9.35 -31.96 -20.13
N ILE A 736 -9.60 -30.65 -20.17
CA ILE A 736 -10.35 -29.93 -19.13
C ILE A 736 -11.80 -30.41 -19.09
N THR A 737 -12.26 -30.79 -17.90
CA THR A 737 -13.65 -31.17 -17.60
C THR A 737 -14.09 -30.48 -16.31
N LEU A 738 -15.36 -30.07 -16.22
CA LEU A 738 -15.90 -29.39 -15.03
C LEU A 738 -15.93 -30.34 -13.82
N PRO A 739 -15.71 -29.85 -12.57
CA PRO A 739 -15.45 -28.46 -12.17
C PRO A 739 -13.97 -28.06 -12.31
N VAL A 740 -13.71 -26.82 -12.77
CA VAL A 740 -12.35 -26.27 -12.95
C VAL A 740 -12.26 -24.90 -12.30
N ASP A 741 -11.13 -24.63 -11.66
CA ASP A 741 -10.86 -23.30 -11.11
C ASP A 741 -10.64 -22.28 -12.24
N ASP A 742 -11.43 -21.20 -12.22
CA ASP A 742 -11.44 -20.19 -13.26
C ASP A 742 -10.11 -19.43 -13.39
N HIS A 743 -9.36 -19.27 -12.29
CA HIS A 743 -8.04 -18.62 -12.30
C HIS A 743 -7.01 -19.42 -13.09
N LEU A 744 -7.02 -20.75 -12.91
CA LEU A 744 -6.15 -21.68 -13.65
C LEU A 744 -6.56 -21.73 -15.13
N LEU A 745 -7.86 -21.89 -15.40
CA LEU A 745 -8.40 -21.90 -16.76
C LEU A 745 -7.99 -20.64 -17.52
N ARG A 746 -8.20 -19.46 -16.93
CA ARG A 746 -7.82 -18.17 -17.51
C ARG A 746 -6.31 -18.08 -17.75
N GLY A 747 -5.50 -18.59 -16.83
CA GLY A 747 -4.04 -18.62 -16.94
C GLY A 747 -3.58 -19.41 -18.16
N HIS A 748 -4.02 -20.67 -18.28
CA HIS A 748 -3.67 -21.56 -19.39
C HIS A 748 -4.16 -21.04 -20.75
N ILE A 749 -5.38 -20.49 -20.83
CA ILE A 749 -5.90 -19.87 -22.06
C ILE A 749 -5.01 -18.69 -22.50
N ASN A 750 -4.58 -17.84 -21.56
CA ASN A 750 -3.71 -16.71 -21.87
C ASN A 750 -2.29 -17.14 -22.27
N ILE A 751 -1.72 -18.19 -21.67
CA ILE A 751 -0.44 -18.75 -22.14
C ILE A 751 -0.57 -19.23 -23.58
N ALA A 752 -1.60 -20.03 -23.88
CA ALA A 752 -1.83 -20.54 -25.24
C ALA A 752 -1.95 -19.39 -26.25
N LYS A 753 -2.65 -18.31 -25.87
CA LYS A 753 -2.78 -17.09 -26.67
C LYS A 753 -1.41 -16.45 -26.95
N GLU A 754 -0.59 -16.20 -25.94
CA GLU A 754 0.73 -15.58 -26.13
C GLU A 754 1.68 -16.48 -26.93
N LEU A 755 1.68 -17.80 -26.69
CA LEU A 755 2.51 -18.76 -27.44
C LEU A 755 2.15 -18.83 -28.93
N LEU A 756 0.87 -18.65 -29.27
CA LEU A 756 0.41 -18.63 -30.67
C LEU A 756 0.91 -17.40 -31.45
N GLN A 757 1.29 -16.31 -30.78
CA GLN A 757 1.86 -15.14 -31.46
C GLN A 757 3.19 -15.45 -32.14
N PHE A 758 3.97 -16.39 -31.60
CA PHE A 758 5.25 -16.84 -32.17
C PHE A 758 5.12 -17.82 -33.34
N LYS A 759 3.89 -18.21 -33.74
CA LYS A 759 3.66 -19.21 -34.79
C LYS A 759 3.28 -18.56 -36.13
N THR A 760 3.72 -19.22 -37.20
CA THR A 760 3.34 -18.87 -38.58
C THR A 760 1.85 -19.09 -38.83
N SER A 761 1.32 -18.45 -39.86
CA SER A 761 -0.08 -18.59 -40.30
C SER A 761 -0.48 -20.05 -40.56
N GLU A 762 0.42 -20.85 -41.15
CA GLU A 762 0.22 -22.28 -41.41
C GLU A 762 0.08 -23.09 -40.12
N ARG A 763 0.89 -22.78 -39.11
CA ARG A 763 0.81 -23.45 -37.80
C ARG A 763 -0.45 -23.06 -37.04
N LYS A 764 -0.88 -21.80 -37.12
CA LYS A 764 -2.17 -21.38 -36.58
C LYS A 764 -3.34 -22.13 -37.25
N ARG A 765 -3.27 -22.36 -38.57
CA ARG A 765 -4.25 -23.19 -39.31
C ARG A 765 -4.28 -24.62 -38.78
N TYR A 766 -3.11 -25.23 -38.59
CA TYR A 766 -3.02 -26.59 -38.03
C TYR A 766 -3.69 -26.70 -36.65
N TYR A 767 -3.43 -25.75 -35.74
CA TYR A 767 -4.07 -25.78 -34.42
C TYR A 767 -5.57 -25.48 -34.47
N GLY A 768 -5.98 -24.50 -35.30
CA GLY A 768 -7.38 -24.10 -35.41
C GLY A 768 -8.27 -25.16 -36.05
N ILE A 769 -7.85 -25.68 -37.20
CA ILE A 769 -8.63 -26.59 -38.05
C ILE A 769 -8.26 -28.05 -37.80
N ASP A 770 -7.00 -28.43 -38.01
CA ASP A 770 -6.59 -29.84 -37.99
C ASP A 770 -6.64 -30.44 -36.56
N GLN A 771 -6.36 -29.62 -35.55
CA GLN A 771 -6.50 -29.98 -34.14
C GLN A 771 -7.87 -29.58 -33.55
N LEU A 772 -8.78 -29.00 -34.34
CA LEU A 772 -10.15 -28.65 -33.94
C LEU A 772 -10.25 -27.72 -32.71
N LEU A 773 -9.22 -26.91 -32.42
CA LEU A 773 -9.21 -26.04 -31.24
C LEU A 773 -10.30 -24.97 -31.31
N ILE A 774 -10.55 -24.39 -32.50
CA ILE A 774 -11.60 -23.36 -32.66
C ILE A 774 -12.99 -23.95 -32.38
N GLN A 775 -13.23 -25.14 -32.91
CA GLN A 775 -14.48 -25.86 -32.66
C GLN A 775 -14.66 -26.09 -31.16
N GLN A 776 -13.62 -26.58 -30.47
CA GLN A 776 -13.70 -26.85 -29.04
C GLN A 776 -13.99 -25.59 -28.20
N ILE A 777 -13.32 -24.48 -28.49
CA ILE A 777 -13.53 -23.21 -27.76
C ILE A 777 -14.97 -22.72 -27.95
N ILE A 778 -15.49 -22.75 -29.17
CA ILE A 778 -16.86 -22.28 -29.46
C ILE A 778 -17.89 -23.23 -28.85
N GLU A 779 -17.72 -24.54 -29.03
CA GLU A 779 -18.73 -25.54 -28.68
C GLU A 779 -18.72 -25.94 -27.21
N GLN A 780 -17.58 -25.89 -26.51
CA GLN A 780 -17.49 -26.36 -25.12
C GLN A 780 -17.21 -25.21 -24.14
N TYR A 781 -16.41 -24.22 -24.53
CA TYR A 781 -15.98 -23.15 -23.62
C TYR A 781 -16.94 -21.97 -23.58
N LEU A 782 -17.45 -21.53 -24.75
CA LEU A 782 -18.24 -20.31 -24.87
C LEU A 782 -19.75 -20.57 -25.03
N PHE A 783 -20.14 -21.42 -25.98
CA PHE A 783 -21.54 -21.53 -26.42
C PHE A 783 -22.10 -22.97 -26.50
N PRO A 784 -21.91 -23.82 -25.48
CA PRO A 784 -22.40 -25.21 -25.52
C PRO A 784 -23.91 -25.35 -25.69
N ALA A 785 -24.71 -24.51 -25.03
CA ALA A 785 -26.16 -24.50 -25.20
C ALA A 785 -26.59 -24.11 -26.63
N SER A 786 -25.97 -23.07 -27.21
CA SER A 786 -26.25 -22.64 -28.59
C SER A 786 -25.86 -23.70 -29.61
N THR A 787 -24.75 -24.42 -29.38
CA THR A 787 -24.30 -25.52 -30.23
C THR A 787 -25.26 -26.70 -30.18
N LEU A 788 -25.73 -27.08 -28.99
CA LEU A 788 -26.75 -28.13 -28.84
C LEU A 788 -28.02 -27.76 -29.60
N LEU A 789 -28.49 -26.52 -29.45
CA LEU A 789 -29.65 -26.00 -30.16
C LEU A 789 -29.45 -26.01 -31.68
N TYR A 790 -28.27 -25.64 -32.17
CA TYR A 790 -27.93 -25.70 -33.59
C TYR A 790 -27.94 -27.14 -34.12
N ASN A 791 -27.34 -28.09 -33.39
CA ASN A 791 -27.34 -29.51 -33.74
C ASN A 791 -28.74 -30.12 -33.76
N PHE A 792 -29.58 -29.78 -32.77
CA PHE A 792 -30.99 -30.15 -32.76
C PHE A 792 -31.73 -29.64 -34.01
N ARG A 793 -31.52 -28.36 -34.37
CA ARG A 793 -32.13 -27.76 -35.57
C ARG A 793 -31.62 -28.43 -36.86
N LEU A 794 -30.33 -28.76 -36.93
CA LEU A 794 -29.73 -29.47 -38.06
C LEU A 794 -30.32 -30.87 -38.24
N LEU A 795 -30.48 -31.64 -37.16
CA LEU A 795 -31.11 -32.96 -37.17
C LEU A 795 -32.55 -32.86 -37.66
N ARG A 796 -33.31 -31.88 -37.13
CA ARG A 796 -34.69 -31.61 -37.57
C ARG A 796 -34.78 -31.25 -39.05
N ARG A 797 -33.88 -30.38 -39.56
CA ARG A 797 -33.80 -30.02 -41.00
C ARG A 797 -33.45 -31.22 -41.88
N LYS A 798 -32.48 -32.06 -41.47
CA LYS A 798 -32.09 -33.28 -42.20
C LYS A 798 -33.23 -34.30 -42.28
N ARG A 799 -34.05 -34.44 -41.22
CA ARG A 799 -35.28 -35.27 -41.26
C ARG A 799 -36.32 -34.69 -42.24
N LEU A 800 -36.62 -33.39 -42.15
CA LEU A 800 -37.56 -32.72 -43.07
C LEU A 800 -37.14 -32.86 -44.54
N SER A 801 -35.83 -32.78 -44.85
CA SER A 801 -35.32 -32.98 -46.21
C SER A 801 -35.32 -34.45 -46.67
N LYS A 802 -35.19 -35.42 -45.76
CA LYS A 802 -35.29 -36.85 -46.09
C LYS A 802 -36.74 -37.30 -46.30
N GLN A 803 -37.68 -36.77 -45.53
CA GLN A 803 -39.12 -36.99 -45.72
C GLN A 803 -39.62 -36.42 -47.06
N SER A 804 -39.05 -35.32 -47.56
CA SER A 804 -39.42 -34.79 -48.89
C SER A 804 -38.89 -35.61 -50.08
N ILE A 805 -37.93 -36.52 -49.87
CA ILE A 805 -37.29 -37.31 -50.95
C ILE A 805 -37.81 -38.75 -50.98
N ASN A 806 -38.18 -39.35 -49.83
CA ASN A 806 -38.68 -40.73 -49.74
C ASN A 806 -40.19 -40.81 -49.46
N ASN A 807 -41.02 -40.24 -50.34
CA ASN A 807 -42.48 -40.41 -50.26
C ASN A 807 -43.00 -41.79 -50.71
N ASN A 808 -42.14 -42.81 -50.88
CA ASN A 808 -42.56 -44.07 -51.49
C ASN A 808 -42.18 -45.38 -50.79
N ASP A 809 -41.60 -45.40 -49.58
CA ASP A 809 -41.47 -46.67 -48.84
C ASP A 809 -41.79 -46.51 -47.35
N ASN A 810 -42.97 -47.02 -46.98
CA ASN A 810 -43.41 -47.26 -45.61
C ASN A 810 -42.73 -48.51 -45.07
N SER A 811 -41.71 -48.33 -44.23
CA SER A 811 -41.40 -49.12 -43.03
C SER A 811 -39.90 -49.02 -42.75
N ILE A 812 -39.52 -48.51 -41.58
CA ILE A 812 -38.49 -49.05 -40.67
C ILE A 812 -38.31 -48.03 -39.52
N ASN A 813 -38.68 -48.49 -38.32
CA ASN A 813 -38.28 -48.08 -36.96
C ASN A 813 -38.08 -46.58 -36.64
N ASN A 814 -39.12 -45.93 -36.10
CA ASN A 814 -39.04 -44.57 -35.52
C ASN A 814 -38.72 -44.56 -34.00
N ASN A 815 -38.63 -45.70 -33.33
CA ASN A 815 -38.58 -45.71 -31.85
C ASN A 815 -37.17 -45.48 -31.28
N ASP A 816 -36.09 -45.89 -31.96
CA ASP A 816 -34.70 -45.66 -31.48
C ASP A 816 -34.26 -44.18 -31.61
N ASP A 817 -35.03 -43.39 -32.35
CA ASP A 817 -34.68 -42.05 -32.85
C ASP A 817 -35.41 -40.93 -32.07
N GLU A 818 -36.51 -41.26 -31.37
CA GLU A 818 -37.22 -40.37 -30.42
C GLU A 818 -36.55 -40.37 -29.04
N ASP A 819 -36.01 -41.51 -28.59
CA ASP A 819 -35.28 -41.62 -27.32
C ASP A 819 -33.98 -40.78 -27.31
N ASN A 820 -33.28 -40.69 -28.45
CA ASN A 820 -32.11 -39.81 -28.63
C ASN A 820 -32.47 -38.30 -28.60
N GLU A 821 -33.71 -37.95 -28.95
CA GLU A 821 -34.19 -36.56 -29.00
C GLU A 821 -34.57 -36.05 -27.60
N LEU A 822 -35.13 -36.94 -26.75
CA LEU A 822 -35.32 -36.67 -25.32
C LEU A 822 -33.99 -36.63 -24.55
N ASP A 823 -32.99 -37.42 -24.90
CA ASP A 823 -31.67 -37.39 -24.25
C ASP A 823 -30.90 -36.08 -24.49
N LEU A 824 -31.08 -35.42 -25.65
CA LEU A 824 -30.52 -34.10 -25.96
C LEU A 824 -31.14 -32.96 -25.12
N LEU A 825 -32.30 -33.18 -24.48
CA LEU A 825 -33.07 -32.17 -23.74
C LEU A 825 -32.92 -32.29 -22.21
N LYS A 826 -32.13 -33.24 -21.70
CA LYS A 826 -32.12 -33.56 -20.27
C LYS A 826 -31.41 -32.53 -19.38
N GLU A 827 -30.48 -31.73 -19.91
CA GLU A 827 -29.92 -30.52 -19.27
C GLU A 827 -28.98 -29.80 -20.26
N PRO A 828 -29.02 -28.46 -20.41
CA PRO A 828 -28.11 -27.77 -21.30
C PRO A 828 -26.67 -27.87 -20.76
N PRO A 829 -25.68 -28.25 -21.59
CA PRO A 829 -24.30 -28.33 -21.16
C PRO A 829 -23.79 -26.97 -20.67
N VAL A 830 -23.15 -26.96 -19.51
CA VAL A 830 -22.57 -25.76 -18.89
C VAL A 830 -21.27 -25.39 -19.60
N ALA A 831 -21.10 -24.10 -19.89
CA ALA A 831 -19.86 -23.56 -20.45
C ALA A 831 -18.68 -23.78 -19.49
N ILE A 832 -17.53 -24.18 -20.05
CA ILE A 832 -16.29 -24.31 -19.27
C ILE A 832 -15.86 -22.93 -18.74
N CYS A 833 -16.04 -21.85 -19.52
CA CYS A 833 -15.85 -20.48 -19.05
C CYS A 833 -17.09 -20.01 -18.29
N GLN A 834 -16.97 -19.80 -16.97
CA GLN A 834 -18.09 -19.40 -16.12
C GLN A 834 -18.05 -17.93 -15.70
N THR A 835 -16.92 -17.23 -15.85
CA THR A 835 -16.74 -15.84 -15.44
C THR A 835 -16.55 -14.92 -16.65
N PRO A 836 -16.80 -13.60 -16.52
CA PRO A 836 -16.47 -12.65 -17.60
C PRO A 836 -14.99 -12.67 -17.95
N MET A 837 -14.10 -12.95 -16.99
CA MET A 837 -12.66 -12.91 -17.20
C MET A 837 -12.14 -14.10 -18.02
N SER A 838 -12.62 -15.32 -17.76
CA SER A 838 -12.27 -16.49 -18.57
C SER A 838 -12.93 -16.46 -19.95
N THR A 839 -14.16 -15.93 -20.02
CA THR A 839 -14.87 -15.70 -21.29
C THR A 839 -14.10 -14.73 -22.19
N LEU A 840 -13.64 -13.60 -21.65
CA LEU A 840 -12.81 -12.63 -22.39
C LEU A 840 -11.50 -13.27 -22.88
N ALA A 841 -10.82 -14.06 -22.04
CA ALA A 841 -9.60 -14.75 -22.43
C ALA A 841 -9.83 -15.75 -23.59
N ALA A 842 -10.96 -16.46 -23.58
CA ALA A 842 -11.33 -17.39 -24.65
C ALA A 842 -11.64 -16.65 -25.96
N PHE A 843 -12.31 -15.50 -25.91
CA PHE A 843 -12.49 -14.64 -27.09
C PHE A 843 -11.16 -14.12 -27.64
N ASP A 844 -10.27 -13.64 -26.77
CA ASP A 844 -8.95 -13.17 -27.18
C ASP A 844 -8.13 -14.28 -27.88
N LEU A 845 -8.25 -15.53 -27.40
CA LEU A 845 -7.62 -16.69 -28.03
C LEU A 845 -8.17 -16.95 -29.45
N LEU A 846 -9.49 -16.85 -29.65
CA LEU A 846 -10.11 -16.95 -30.99
C LEU A 846 -9.62 -15.83 -31.91
N VAL A 847 -9.51 -14.60 -31.40
CA VAL A 847 -8.96 -13.47 -32.16
C VAL A 847 -7.53 -13.79 -32.61
N VAL A 848 -6.64 -14.21 -31.71
CA VAL A 848 -5.24 -14.53 -32.06
C VAL A 848 -5.12 -15.68 -33.06
N LEU A 849 -6.01 -16.69 -33.00
CA LEU A 849 -6.09 -17.77 -33.99
C LEU A 849 -6.52 -17.29 -35.37
N GLY A 850 -7.41 -16.30 -35.45
CA GLY A 850 -7.84 -15.66 -36.69
C GLY A 850 -6.86 -14.62 -37.24
N THR A 851 -6.11 -13.94 -36.38
CA THR A 851 -5.15 -12.91 -36.77
C THR A 851 -4.03 -13.50 -37.63
N ASN A 852 -3.87 -12.97 -38.84
CA ASN A 852 -2.94 -13.45 -39.86
C ASN A 852 -3.22 -14.90 -40.34
N CYS A 853 -4.45 -15.41 -40.17
CA CYS A 853 -4.88 -16.70 -40.71
C CYS A 853 -6.33 -16.63 -41.25
N ILE A 854 -6.45 -16.42 -42.57
CA ILE A 854 -7.75 -16.22 -43.24
C ILE A 854 -8.66 -17.45 -43.10
N GLU A 855 -8.10 -18.67 -43.15
CA GLU A 855 -8.89 -19.89 -43.06
C GLU A 855 -9.53 -20.06 -41.68
N ASN A 856 -8.77 -19.83 -40.61
CA ASN A 856 -9.29 -19.81 -39.25
C ASN A 856 -10.37 -18.74 -39.09
N LEU A 857 -10.14 -17.53 -39.61
CA LEU A 857 -11.12 -16.44 -39.53
C LEU A 857 -12.44 -16.80 -40.23
N LYS A 858 -12.37 -17.39 -41.43
CA LYS A 858 -13.55 -17.88 -42.16
C LYS A 858 -14.30 -18.96 -41.37
N LEU A 859 -13.58 -19.84 -40.70
CA LEU A 859 -14.17 -20.89 -39.87
C LEU A 859 -14.87 -20.31 -38.64
N ILE A 860 -14.24 -19.34 -37.95
CA ILE A 860 -14.85 -18.63 -36.81
C ILE A 860 -16.12 -17.88 -37.27
N ASP A 861 -16.04 -17.12 -38.35
CA ASP A 861 -17.18 -16.39 -38.94
C ASP A 861 -18.32 -17.34 -39.30
N LYS A 862 -18.00 -18.48 -39.91
CA LYS A 862 -18.98 -19.52 -40.22
C LYS A 862 -19.64 -20.06 -38.96
N TYR A 863 -18.89 -20.44 -37.91
CA TYR A 863 -19.47 -20.97 -36.68
C TYR A 863 -20.40 -19.94 -36.00
N ILE A 864 -19.98 -18.68 -35.89
CA ILE A 864 -20.81 -17.62 -35.29
C ILE A 864 -22.08 -17.39 -36.15
N THR A 865 -21.94 -17.35 -37.47
CA THR A 865 -23.08 -17.23 -38.39
C THR A 865 -24.03 -18.42 -38.26
N ASP A 866 -23.48 -19.63 -38.19
CA ASP A 866 -24.24 -20.87 -38.08
C ASP A 866 -25.04 -20.94 -36.77
N LEU A 867 -24.41 -20.58 -35.65
CA LEU A 867 -25.02 -20.60 -34.33
C LEU A 867 -26.12 -19.55 -34.15
N PHE A 868 -25.87 -18.30 -34.58
CA PHE A 868 -26.73 -17.17 -34.21
C PHE A 868 -27.57 -16.61 -35.36
N TYR A 869 -27.19 -16.85 -36.62
CA TYR A 869 -27.74 -16.13 -37.77
C TYR A 869 -28.30 -17.03 -38.89
N THR A 870 -28.36 -18.36 -38.73
CA THR A 870 -28.95 -19.29 -39.73
C THR A 870 -30.47 -19.44 -39.64
N VAL A 871 -31.13 -18.62 -38.82
CA VAL A 871 -32.59 -18.60 -38.71
C VAL A 871 -33.14 -17.47 -39.60
N PRO A 872 -34.02 -17.75 -40.57
CA PRO A 872 -34.99 -16.75 -40.97
C PRO A 872 -35.97 -16.61 -39.82
N ASP A 873 -36.01 -15.44 -39.18
CA ASP A 873 -36.86 -15.14 -38.03
C ASP A 873 -38.21 -15.86 -38.15
N SER A 874 -38.45 -16.86 -37.30
CA SER A 874 -39.84 -17.06 -36.88
C SER A 874 -40.14 -15.79 -36.11
N SER A 875 -41.08 -14.99 -36.63
CA SER A 875 -41.57 -13.76 -36.04
C SER A 875 -41.49 -13.84 -34.51
N LEU A 876 -40.77 -12.89 -33.89
CA LEU A 876 -40.78 -12.66 -32.45
C LEU A 876 -42.21 -12.85 -31.92
N ASN A 877 -42.49 -13.99 -31.29
CA ASN A 877 -43.78 -14.30 -30.67
C ASN A 877 -43.76 -13.90 -29.19
N GLU A 878 -43.10 -12.80 -28.86
CA GLU A 878 -43.10 -12.26 -27.50
C GLU A 878 -43.95 -10.99 -27.46
N TRP A 879 -45.00 -11.09 -26.66
CA TRP A 879 -45.80 -10.01 -26.11
C TRP A 879 -44.87 -9.13 -25.27
N ASP A 880 -44.38 -8.02 -25.82
CA ASP A 880 -44.32 -6.74 -25.12
C ASP A 880 -44.01 -5.60 -26.09
N PHE A 881 -44.71 -4.50 -25.88
CA PHE A 881 -44.94 -3.39 -26.78
C PHE A 881 -43.64 -2.66 -27.21
N ALA A 882 -43.28 -2.70 -28.50
CA ALA A 882 -42.18 -1.90 -29.05
C ALA A 882 -42.69 -0.56 -29.62
N PRO A 883 -42.05 0.60 -29.32
CA PRO A 883 -42.36 1.86 -29.99
C PRO A 883 -41.88 1.84 -31.45
N LEU A 884 -42.47 2.71 -32.28
CA LEU A 884 -42.33 2.84 -33.74
C LEU A 884 -40.92 3.22 -34.25
N VAL A 885 -39.89 2.46 -33.87
CA VAL A 885 -38.56 2.53 -34.50
C VAL A 885 -38.47 1.35 -35.46
N GLY A 886 -38.28 1.64 -36.76
CA GLY A 886 -38.27 0.62 -37.82
C GLY A 886 -37.27 -0.52 -37.57
N PRO A 887 -37.49 -1.69 -38.20
CA PRO A 887 -36.69 -2.89 -37.96
C PRO A 887 -35.21 -2.64 -38.25
N ARG A 888 -34.34 -3.22 -37.42
CA ARG A 888 -32.88 -3.18 -37.59
C ARG A 888 -32.50 -3.85 -38.91
N PRO A 889 -31.48 -3.36 -39.64
CA PRO A 889 -31.00 -4.04 -40.84
C PRO A 889 -30.28 -5.35 -40.50
N ASN A 890 -30.52 -6.39 -41.31
CA ASN A 890 -30.11 -7.79 -41.08
C ASN A 890 -28.58 -8.03 -40.94
N ARG A 891 -27.73 -7.02 -41.12
CA ARG A 891 -26.25 -7.12 -41.06
C ARG A 891 -25.54 -5.85 -40.53
N GLY A 892 -26.20 -5.01 -39.73
CA GLY A 892 -25.66 -3.71 -39.29
C GLY A 892 -25.01 -3.69 -37.90
N PHE A 893 -23.87 -3.01 -37.76
CA PHE A 893 -23.11 -2.78 -36.51
C PHE A 893 -23.95 -2.19 -35.36
N VAL A 894 -23.56 -2.54 -34.13
CA VAL A 894 -24.13 -2.01 -32.87
C VAL A 894 -23.65 -0.57 -32.64
N GLY A 895 -24.43 0.40 -33.13
CA GLY A 895 -24.39 1.78 -32.65
C GLY A 895 -25.69 2.06 -31.92
N LEU A 896 -25.63 2.42 -30.63
CA LEU A 896 -26.78 2.81 -29.82
C LEU A 896 -27.49 4.02 -30.46
N LYS A 897 -28.48 3.77 -31.30
CA LYS A 897 -29.49 4.77 -31.64
C LYS A 897 -30.53 4.72 -30.51
N ASN A 898 -30.37 5.59 -29.53
CA ASN A 898 -31.32 5.74 -28.42
C ASN A 898 -32.72 6.05 -28.97
N GLY A 899 -33.58 5.03 -29.01
CA GLY A 899 -34.99 5.12 -29.41
C GLY A 899 -35.91 5.67 -28.31
N GLY A 900 -35.40 6.51 -27.41
CA GLY A 900 -36.24 7.22 -26.43
C GLY A 900 -36.84 6.39 -25.29
N ALA A 901 -36.38 5.15 -25.05
CA ALA A 901 -36.77 4.38 -23.87
C ALA A 901 -35.66 4.44 -22.79
N THR A 902 -35.50 5.59 -22.17
CA THR A 902 -34.87 5.69 -20.84
C THR A 902 -35.95 5.42 -19.80
N CYS A 903 -36.02 4.19 -19.28
CA CYS A 903 -36.66 3.94 -18.01
C CYS A 903 -35.57 3.73 -16.95
N TYR A 904 -35.31 4.81 -16.22
CA TYR A 904 -34.91 4.76 -14.81
C TYR A 904 -35.89 3.83 -14.08
N MET A 905 -35.40 2.74 -13.50
CA MET A 905 -36.01 2.17 -12.30
C MET A 905 -34.92 1.65 -11.39
N ASN A 906 -34.90 2.21 -10.18
CA ASN A 906 -34.11 1.79 -9.05
C ASN A 906 -34.40 0.32 -8.70
N SER A 907 -33.34 -0.49 -8.67
CA SER A 907 -32.99 -1.42 -7.59
C SER A 907 -31.65 -2.06 -7.93
#